data_AF-A0A2E2EV63-F1
#
_entry.id   AF-A0A2E2EV63-F1
#
_cell.length_a   1.000
_cell.length_b   1.000
_cell.length_c   1.000
_cell.angle_alpha   90.00
_cell.angle_beta   90.00
_cell.angle_gamma   90.00
#
_symmetry.space_group_name_H-M   'P 1'
#
loop_
_entity.id
_entity.type
_entity.pdbx_description
1 polymer ?
#
loop_
_entity_poly.entity_id
_entity_poly.type
_entity_poly.pdbx_seq_one_letter_code
_entity_poly.pdbx_strand_id
1 'polypeptide(L)'
;MKTIFISFVIFLTTLSISSQTCVTNTILGSQAAVDNFVATYSGTCDTIDGYLRISGTNITDISGLSFITQVNGFLQVYNCYNLSNLTGLQNITDVGGYMQINNNAILNSIDLPNLNTVSGNVNISTNAVLNTIDLDGLSSGVDDFYVGNNDFVSTLSISSLNSILGNFSIGETNLTNLNFTNLTTIGGQFTFANNNSTTSISLPNLTSVGTRFYVANATTLQSVALNTLASAPSGIYISNAAVTGSIYNPNLVITGDTVTSVELPSMSSFESINIHDIPVLNTLNLSSLTTVNSYVRIDSEMASVSIPTITSIGSYMDITSPNLTNVNFSGLNSIVGSIGISDSFNSNSTTQNNITLSNISNPLTLDLGSINSANNLRIYNTSLTDLSAVSAITNITNDLLIYDNASLSDVSGIASISNVTGDFQLTNNAISNISALSGLTSIGGNCEIGEAGLTTIALPNLTTVGAGLYLYGPSLVSASLPLLTSTGSYGLKIQDANFGFSSSGSLIISDLPSFNSFNAPSINVNTITIDNTGLTDLSGLSSVTGGITSLYIRNNAQLVSLNGLNNITGLSYVLSLINNNSLNDISALSGIQSGSTMGNITIQNNDGLTNLNGLPDVTVTNSSGFVLENNNALTDISGMTGISARRILISGNDALNDLTGVDFQNLTSGSSASLEVYDNDALTSLSGISNTSSLDVDLNIEENNSLTDISLLEELIYLGGSLTITNNSSLNECCIVRNFIDGTSYLDGNLVISGNDTSCSGIPAILVVCAVSQADDDEDGLINTEDNCTDVDNPNQIDTDGDGIGDACDNCPDTANSDQADTNGNGIGDVCESSGTIDTGSSNGGIGIGTTTPHSQLEIATGDVFINNKYRGIIMKAPDGKCYRYQPGENGILKGKEITCPDN
;
A
#
# COMPACT_ATOMS: atom_id res chain seq x y z
N MET A 1 67.79 -25.82 -69.62
CA MET A 1 68.10 -27.09 -70.32
C MET A 1 66.78 -27.76 -70.61
N LYS A 2 66.40 -27.84 -71.89
CA LYS A 2 65.07 -28.25 -72.38
C LYS A 2 65.01 -29.78 -72.50
N THR A 3 63.93 -30.40 -72.03
CA THR A 3 63.50 -31.71 -72.53
C THR A 3 62.01 -31.65 -72.83
N ILE A 4 61.71 -32.12 -74.03
CA ILE A 4 60.50 -31.97 -74.83
C ILE A 4 59.54 -33.12 -74.48
N PHE A 5 58.25 -32.82 -74.29
CA PHE A 5 57.18 -33.76 -74.62
C PHE A 5 56.17 -33.04 -75.51
N ILE A 6 56.11 -33.52 -76.75
CA ILE A 6 55.19 -33.10 -77.81
C ILE A 6 53.81 -33.66 -77.46
N SER A 7 52.81 -32.80 -77.33
CA SER A 7 51.41 -33.20 -77.50
C SER A 7 50.84 -32.43 -78.69
N PHE A 8 50.30 -33.20 -79.61
CA PHE A 8 49.92 -32.81 -80.97
C PHE A 8 48.68 -31.89 -80.90
N VAL A 9 48.86 -30.58 -81.18
CA VAL A 9 47.73 -29.68 -81.45
C VAL A 9 47.29 -29.96 -82.88
N ILE A 10 46.22 -30.74 -83.04
CA ILE A 10 45.48 -30.80 -84.30
C ILE A 10 44.66 -29.51 -84.36
N PHE A 11 45.11 -28.60 -85.22
CA PHE A 11 44.34 -27.43 -85.64
C PHE A 11 43.19 -27.95 -86.53
N LEU A 12 42.08 -28.36 -85.91
CA LEU A 12 40.82 -28.52 -86.63
C LEU A 12 40.22 -27.11 -86.67
N THR A 13 40.44 -26.41 -87.78
CA THR A 13 39.65 -25.23 -88.13
C THR A 13 38.20 -25.69 -88.26
N THR A 14 37.40 -25.51 -87.21
CA THR A 14 35.95 -25.44 -87.38
C THR A 14 35.69 -24.24 -88.26
N LEU A 15 35.25 -24.47 -89.50
CA LEU A 15 34.57 -23.43 -90.26
C LEU A 15 33.43 -22.92 -89.37
N SER A 16 33.57 -21.70 -88.86
CA SER A 16 32.44 -20.91 -88.42
C SER A 16 31.57 -20.67 -89.65
N ILE A 17 30.51 -21.46 -89.78
CA ILE A 17 29.37 -21.09 -90.61
C ILE A 17 28.82 -19.83 -89.94
N SER A 18 29.03 -18.67 -90.58
CA SER A 18 28.39 -17.43 -90.14
C SER A 18 26.88 -17.65 -90.11
N SER A 19 26.22 -17.34 -88.98
CA SER A 19 24.75 -17.45 -88.88
C SER A 19 24.13 -16.71 -90.05
N GLN A 20 23.40 -17.40 -90.91
CA GLN A 20 22.79 -16.77 -92.07
C GLN A 20 21.43 -16.25 -91.62
N THR A 21 21.16 -14.97 -91.88
CA THR A 21 19.92 -14.33 -91.43
C THR A 21 18.75 -14.76 -92.29
N CYS A 22 17.65 -15.12 -91.64
CA CYS A 22 16.35 -15.32 -92.26
C CYS A 22 15.72 -13.96 -92.63
N VAL A 23 14.39 -13.92 -92.80
CA VAL A 23 13.63 -12.67 -92.97
C VAL A 23 13.63 -11.83 -91.69
N THR A 24 13.56 -10.51 -91.86
CA THR A 24 13.33 -9.60 -90.73
C THR A 24 11.88 -9.69 -90.25
N ASN A 25 11.67 -9.77 -88.94
CA ASN A 25 10.34 -9.81 -88.29
C ASN A 25 9.38 -10.91 -88.81
N THR A 26 9.44 -12.09 -88.21
CA THR A 26 8.66 -13.27 -88.62
C THR A 26 7.34 -13.40 -87.82
N ILE A 27 6.20 -13.48 -88.51
CA ILE A 27 4.87 -13.75 -87.92
C ILE A 27 4.28 -15.01 -88.54
N LEU A 28 4.05 -16.05 -87.73
CA LEU A 28 3.46 -17.33 -88.13
C LEU A 28 2.04 -17.43 -87.56
N GLY A 29 1.05 -17.09 -88.40
CA GLY A 29 -0.37 -16.96 -88.02
C GLY A 29 -1.24 -18.22 -88.17
N SER A 30 -0.72 -19.26 -88.82
CA SER A 30 -1.45 -20.49 -89.16
C SER A 30 -0.45 -21.61 -89.48
N GLN A 31 -0.90 -22.88 -89.47
CA GLN A 31 -0.04 -24.01 -89.84
C GLN A 31 0.58 -23.84 -91.23
N ALA A 32 -0.20 -23.37 -92.21
CA ALA A 32 0.31 -23.09 -93.55
C ALA A 32 1.41 -22.01 -93.56
N ALA A 33 1.38 -21.03 -92.66
CA ALA A 33 2.45 -20.03 -92.54
C ALA A 33 3.74 -20.65 -91.97
N VAL A 34 3.63 -21.57 -91.00
CA VAL A 34 4.76 -22.34 -90.46
C VAL A 34 5.37 -23.20 -91.57
N ASP A 35 4.56 -24.00 -92.26
CA ASP A 35 5.01 -24.92 -93.31
C ASP A 35 5.70 -24.16 -94.46
N ASN A 36 5.13 -23.03 -94.89
CA ASN A 36 5.72 -22.18 -95.93
C ASN A 36 7.05 -21.54 -95.49
N PHE A 37 7.15 -21.11 -94.23
CA PHE A 37 8.39 -20.57 -93.68
C PHE A 37 9.48 -21.65 -93.68
N VAL A 38 9.17 -22.85 -93.18
CA VAL A 38 10.10 -23.99 -93.15
C VAL A 38 10.54 -24.37 -94.57
N ALA A 39 9.61 -24.49 -95.52
CA ALA A 39 9.93 -24.83 -96.90
C ALA A 39 10.82 -23.79 -97.60
N THR A 40 10.72 -22.52 -97.18
CA THR A 40 11.50 -21.41 -97.76
C THR A 40 12.90 -21.31 -97.16
N TYR A 41 13.03 -21.52 -95.86
CA TYR A 41 14.21 -21.11 -95.10
C TYR A 41 15.03 -22.27 -94.50
N SER A 42 14.48 -23.47 -94.40
CA SER A 42 15.19 -24.63 -93.86
C SER A 42 16.47 -24.92 -94.64
N GLY A 43 17.60 -25.02 -93.94
CA GLY A 43 18.92 -25.24 -94.53
C GLY A 43 19.57 -24.01 -95.17
N THR A 44 18.96 -22.82 -95.05
CA THR A 44 19.48 -21.56 -95.63
C THR A 44 19.72 -20.45 -94.61
N CYS A 45 19.16 -20.52 -93.41
CA CYS A 45 19.36 -19.55 -92.34
C CYS A 45 19.14 -20.22 -90.99
N ASP A 46 19.63 -19.61 -89.92
CA ASP A 46 19.50 -20.07 -88.53
C ASP A 46 19.19 -18.93 -87.55
N THR A 47 19.31 -17.68 -87.99
CA THR A 47 19.04 -16.49 -87.18
C THR A 47 17.87 -15.67 -87.72
N ILE A 48 16.89 -15.34 -86.87
CA ILE A 48 15.84 -14.36 -87.21
C ILE A 48 16.30 -12.96 -86.83
N ASP A 49 16.45 -12.09 -87.82
CA ASP A 49 16.87 -10.70 -87.62
C ASP A 49 15.66 -9.81 -87.24
N GLY A 50 15.34 -9.75 -85.96
CA GLY A 50 14.12 -9.12 -85.42
C GLY A 50 13.34 -10.13 -84.60
N TYR A 51 12.01 -10.05 -84.59
CA TYR A 51 11.19 -10.92 -83.74
C TYR A 51 10.67 -12.19 -84.42
N LEU A 52 10.39 -13.22 -83.61
CA LEU A 52 9.60 -14.39 -84.00
C LEU A 52 8.29 -14.42 -83.20
N ARG A 53 7.16 -14.33 -83.89
CA ARG A 53 5.82 -14.41 -83.31
C ARG A 53 5.04 -15.58 -83.90
N ILE A 54 4.67 -16.54 -83.07
CA ILE A 54 3.82 -17.68 -83.40
C ILE A 54 2.47 -17.46 -82.72
N SER A 55 1.42 -17.26 -83.51
CA SER A 55 0.07 -17.02 -82.96
C SER A 55 -1.02 -17.45 -83.93
N GLY A 56 -1.70 -18.54 -83.62
CA GLY A 56 -2.80 -19.03 -84.44
C GLY A 56 -3.47 -20.25 -83.81
N THR A 57 -4.79 -20.23 -83.75
CA THR A 57 -5.58 -21.29 -83.12
C THR A 57 -5.47 -22.65 -83.81
N ASN A 58 -5.07 -22.66 -85.10
CA ASN A 58 -4.98 -23.86 -85.93
C ASN A 58 -3.54 -24.37 -86.10
N ILE A 59 -2.57 -23.82 -85.36
CA ILE A 59 -1.18 -24.31 -85.37
C ILE A 59 -1.12 -25.54 -84.46
N THR A 60 -0.65 -26.66 -85.00
CA THR A 60 -0.50 -27.94 -84.26
C THR A 60 0.94 -28.41 -84.19
N ASP A 61 1.77 -27.99 -85.15
CA ASP A 61 3.14 -28.47 -85.29
C ASP A 61 4.09 -27.34 -85.69
N ILE A 62 5.15 -27.16 -84.91
CA ILE A 62 6.24 -26.22 -85.20
C ILE A 62 7.60 -26.92 -85.27
N SER A 63 7.65 -28.25 -85.32
CA SER A 63 8.89 -29.03 -85.26
C SER A 63 9.85 -28.70 -86.40
N GLY A 64 9.32 -28.27 -87.54
CA GLY A 64 10.11 -27.82 -88.69
C GLY A 64 10.97 -26.59 -88.42
N LEU A 65 10.74 -25.83 -87.33
CA LEU A 65 11.53 -24.66 -86.96
C LEU A 65 12.87 -24.99 -86.28
N SER A 66 13.21 -26.28 -86.10
CA SER A 66 14.39 -26.74 -85.33
C SER A 66 15.75 -26.22 -85.84
N PHE A 67 15.81 -25.62 -87.02
CA PHE A 67 17.02 -25.04 -87.57
C PHE A 67 17.30 -23.62 -87.05
N ILE A 68 16.34 -22.98 -86.37
CA ILE A 68 16.52 -21.66 -85.77
C ILE A 68 17.29 -21.79 -84.46
N THR A 69 18.40 -21.06 -84.34
CA THR A 69 19.28 -21.03 -83.17
C THR A 69 19.26 -19.67 -82.48
N GLN A 70 18.87 -18.59 -83.15
CA GLN A 70 18.89 -17.25 -82.58
C GLN A 70 17.73 -16.37 -83.05
N VAL A 71 17.20 -15.54 -82.14
CA VAL A 71 16.21 -14.48 -82.43
C VAL A 71 16.75 -13.15 -81.92
N ASN A 72 17.14 -12.23 -82.81
CA ASN A 72 17.76 -10.95 -82.39
C ASN A 72 16.80 -9.99 -81.66
N GLY A 73 15.48 -10.16 -81.83
CA GLY A 73 14.43 -9.43 -81.15
C GLY A 73 13.69 -10.31 -80.14
N PHE A 74 12.36 -10.17 -80.05
CA PHE A 74 11.54 -10.92 -79.09
C PHE A 74 11.03 -12.26 -79.67
N LEU A 75 10.80 -13.23 -78.78
CA LEU A 75 10.16 -14.51 -79.07
C LEU A 75 8.76 -14.54 -78.43
N GLN A 76 7.71 -14.78 -79.21
CA GLN A 76 6.36 -14.93 -78.69
C GLN A 76 5.67 -16.19 -79.22
N VAL A 77 5.11 -17.00 -78.32
CA VAL A 77 4.22 -18.12 -78.63
C VAL A 77 2.93 -17.93 -77.85
N TYR A 78 1.88 -17.45 -78.51
CA TYR A 78 0.64 -17.11 -77.82
C TYR A 78 -0.63 -17.37 -78.62
N ASN A 79 -1.72 -17.68 -77.92
CA ASN A 79 -3.02 -18.05 -78.53
C ASN A 79 -2.93 -19.27 -79.48
N CYS A 80 -2.01 -20.20 -79.23
CA CYS A 80 -1.89 -21.44 -80.00
C CYS A 80 -2.66 -22.58 -79.32
N TYR A 81 -3.99 -22.58 -79.48
CA TYR A 81 -4.88 -23.47 -78.72
C TYR A 81 -4.75 -24.96 -79.05
N ASN A 82 -4.15 -25.31 -80.19
CA ASN A 82 -3.94 -26.69 -80.63
C ASN A 82 -2.46 -27.13 -80.60
N LEU A 83 -1.57 -26.30 -80.06
CA LEU A 83 -0.14 -26.62 -79.96
C LEU A 83 0.17 -27.26 -78.61
N SER A 84 0.64 -28.52 -78.62
CA SER A 84 0.86 -29.31 -77.40
C SER A 84 2.26 -29.22 -76.81
N ASN A 85 3.26 -28.83 -77.59
CA ASN A 85 4.66 -28.69 -77.17
C ASN A 85 5.39 -27.63 -78.02
N LEU A 86 6.62 -27.29 -77.63
CA LEU A 86 7.49 -26.38 -78.38
C LEU A 86 8.62 -27.13 -79.13
N THR A 87 8.42 -28.41 -79.45
CA THR A 87 9.37 -29.16 -80.28
C THR A 87 9.56 -28.41 -81.59
N GLY A 88 10.82 -28.06 -81.91
CA GLY A 88 11.16 -27.13 -82.99
C GLY A 88 11.82 -25.83 -82.52
N LEU A 89 11.70 -25.46 -81.24
CA LEU A 89 12.38 -24.28 -80.68
C LEU A 89 13.56 -24.62 -79.74
N GLN A 90 13.78 -25.92 -79.49
CA GLN A 90 14.78 -26.44 -78.54
C GLN A 90 16.24 -26.01 -78.83
N ASN A 91 16.55 -25.66 -80.08
CA ASN A 91 17.91 -25.27 -80.49
C ASN A 91 18.17 -23.75 -80.35
N ILE A 92 17.18 -22.97 -79.94
CA ILE A 92 17.36 -21.54 -79.70
C ILE A 92 18.28 -21.34 -78.49
N THR A 93 19.39 -20.62 -78.71
CA THR A 93 20.36 -20.27 -77.68
C THR A 93 20.17 -18.86 -77.15
N ASP A 94 19.71 -17.92 -77.98
CA ASP A 94 19.68 -16.51 -77.61
C ASP A 94 18.42 -15.80 -78.14
N VAL A 95 17.76 -15.04 -77.26
CA VAL A 95 16.67 -14.12 -77.58
C VAL A 95 17.11 -12.70 -77.20
N GLY A 96 17.25 -11.81 -78.17
CA GLY A 96 17.77 -10.45 -77.97
C GLY A 96 16.77 -9.45 -77.38
N GLY A 97 15.52 -9.86 -77.16
CA GLY A 97 14.47 -9.09 -76.48
C GLY A 97 13.68 -9.96 -75.50
N TYR A 98 12.40 -9.65 -75.26
CA TYR A 98 11.56 -10.43 -74.34
C TYR A 98 11.13 -11.78 -74.93
N MET A 99 10.88 -12.76 -74.05
CA MET A 99 10.24 -14.03 -74.36
C MET A 99 8.85 -14.09 -73.72
N GLN A 100 7.82 -14.41 -74.50
CA GLN A 100 6.45 -14.57 -74.00
C GLN A 100 5.83 -15.88 -74.48
N ILE A 101 5.40 -16.72 -73.56
CA ILE A 101 4.67 -17.96 -73.85
C ILE A 101 3.38 -17.96 -73.04
N ASN A 102 2.27 -17.56 -73.67
CA ASN A 102 1.03 -17.36 -72.94
C ASN A 102 -0.26 -17.71 -73.69
N ASN A 103 -1.31 -18.06 -72.94
CA ASN A 103 -2.62 -18.42 -73.50
C ASN A 103 -2.57 -19.59 -74.51
N ASN A 104 -1.81 -20.64 -74.20
CA ASN A 104 -1.77 -21.87 -75.00
C ASN A 104 -2.53 -22.99 -74.27
N ALA A 105 -3.74 -23.30 -74.75
CA ALA A 105 -4.74 -24.08 -74.01
C ALA A 105 -4.32 -25.53 -73.73
N ILE A 106 -3.57 -26.16 -74.65
CA ILE A 106 -3.17 -27.57 -74.54
C ILE A 106 -1.65 -27.77 -74.44
N LEU A 107 -0.87 -26.69 -74.29
CA LEU A 107 0.58 -26.76 -74.19
C LEU A 107 0.96 -27.43 -72.87
N ASN A 108 1.55 -28.62 -72.94
CA ASN A 108 1.84 -29.43 -71.75
C ASN A 108 3.26 -29.21 -71.21
N SER A 109 4.22 -28.87 -72.07
CA SER A 109 5.61 -28.61 -71.69
C SER A 109 6.24 -27.46 -72.47
N ILE A 110 7.12 -26.72 -71.79
CA ILE A 110 8.11 -25.81 -72.38
C ILE A 110 9.46 -26.48 -72.19
N ASP A 111 10.16 -26.76 -73.29
CA ASP A 111 11.44 -27.47 -73.32
C ASP A 111 12.41 -26.66 -74.18
N LEU A 112 13.16 -25.75 -73.55
CA LEU A 112 14.16 -24.87 -74.18
C LEU A 112 15.51 -24.98 -73.44
N PRO A 113 16.12 -26.17 -73.37
CA PRO A 113 17.26 -26.44 -72.51
C PRO A 113 18.55 -25.76 -72.99
N ASN A 114 18.63 -25.37 -74.27
CA ASN A 114 19.79 -24.69 -74.84
C ASN A 114 19.70 -23.16 -74.78
N LEU A 115 18.59 -22.60 -74.30
CA LEU A 115 18.36 -21.15 -74.22
C LEU A 115 19.29 -20.54 -73.16
N ASN A 116 20.38 -19.91 -73.58
CA ASN A 116 21.41 -19.33 -72.71
C ASN A 116 21.04 -17.94 -72.21
N THR A 117 20.51 -17.09 -73.10
CA THR A 117 20.21 -15.68 -72.81
C THR A 117 18.86 -15.22 -73.34
N VAL A 118 18.20 -14.37 -72.56
CA VAL A 118 17.03 -13.58 -72.95
C VAL A 118 17.31 -12.15 -72.51
N SER A 119 17.60 -11.25 -73.44
CA SER A 119 17.93 -9.83 -73.15
C SER A 119 16.67 -8.98 -72.97
N GLY A 120 15.81 -9.40 -72.04
CA GLY A 120 14.53 -8.77 -71.74
C GLY A 120 13.68 -9.63 -70.80
N ASN A 121 12.38 -9.36 -70.78
CA ASN A 121 11.45 -10.05 -69.88
C ASN A 121 11.17 -11.48 -70.32
N VAL A 122 11.13 -12.42 -69.39
CA VAL A 122 10.58 -13.77 -69.57
C VAL A 122 9.19 -13.81 -68.96
N ASN A 123 8.15 -14.05 -69.75
CA ASN A 123 6.77 -14.15 -69.29
C ASN A 123 6.13 -15.46 -69.77
N ILE A 124 5.86 -16.36 -68.84
CA ILE A 124 5.14 -17.62 -69.09
C ILE A 124 3.85 -17.58 -68.30
N SER A 125 2.71 -17.44 -68.98
CA SER A 125 1.45 -17.29 -68.25
C SER A 125 0.19 -17.78 -68.93
N THR A 126 -0.84 -18.12 -68.15
CA THR A 126 -2.15 -18.50 -68.69
C THR A 126 -2.05 -19.73 -69.62
N ASN A 127 -1.25 -20.75 -69.26
CA ASN A 127 -1.18 -22.00 -70.00
C ASN A 127 -1.88 -23.11 -69.19
N ALA A 128 -3.13 -23.39 -69.58
CA ALA A 128 -4.11 -24.09 -68.74
C ALA A 128 -3.77 -25.54 -68.37
N VAL A 129 -2.84 -26.19 -69.08
CA VAL A 129 -2.44 -27.59 -68.81
C VAL A 129 -0.91 -27.76 -68.75
N LEU A 130 -0.16 -26.65 -68.68
CA LEU A 130 1.30 -26.66 -68.64
C LEU A 130 1.77 -27.29 -67.34
N ASN A 131 2.55 -28.36 -67.43
CA ASN A 131 3.03 -29.11 -66.28
C ASN A 131 4.52 -28.88 -66.00
N THR A 132 5.33 -28.78 -67.06
CA THR A 132 6.79 -28.64 -66.95
C THR A 132 7.31 -27.42 -67.72
N ILE A 133 8.23 -26.70 -67.10
CA ILE A 133 9.01 -25.63 -67.70
C ILE A 133 10.49 -25.98 -67.52
N ASP A 134 11.18 -26.27 -68.63
CA ASP A 134 12.63 -26.47 -68.66
C ASP A 134 13.28 -25.31 -69.42
N LEU A 135 13.96 -24.45 -68.65
CA LEU A 135 14.81 -23.35 -69.10
C LEU A 135 16.20 -23.50 -68.45
N ASP A 136 16.68 -24.72 -68.21
CA ASP A 136 17.89 -24.95 -67.43
C ASP A 136 19.16 -24.32 -68.02
N GLY A 137 19.20 -24.07 -69.33
CA GLY A 137 20.31 -23.34 -69.98
C GLY A 137 20.36 -21.85 -69.65
N LEU A 138 19.26 -21.26 -69.17
CA LEU A 138 19.13 -19.81 -69.03
C LEU A 138 20.02 -19.30 -67.90
N SER A 139 21.06 -18.57 -68.26
CA SER A 139 22.15 -18.22 -67.33
C SER A 139 22.20 -16.74 -66.94
N SER A 140 21.82 -15.85 -67.85
CA SER A 140 21.90 -14.39 -67.65
C SER A 140 21.08 -13.59 -68.67
N GLY A 141 20.98 -12.28 -68.45
CA GLY A 141 20.37 -11.32 -69.39
C GLY A 141 18.91 -10.95 -69.10
N VAL A 142 18.25 -11.67 -68.18
CA VAL A 142 16.82 -11.50 -67.89
C VAL A 142 16.56 -10.22 -67.12
N ASP A 143 15.69 -9.36 -67.68
CA ASP A 143 15.15 -8.18 -67.01
C ASP A 143 14.16 -8.61 -65.93
N ASP A 144 12.89 -8.86 -66.27
CA ASP A 144 11.91 -9.46 -65.36
C ASP A 144 11.68 -10.95 -65.69
N PHE A 145 11.57 -11.80 -64.68
CA PHE A 145 11.15 -13.21 -64.83
C PHE A 145 9.77 -13.42 -64.20
N TYR A 146 8.77 -13.82 -64.99
CA TYR A 146 7.39 -14.02 -64.55
C TYR A 146 6.85 -15.37 -65.01
N VAL A 147 6.42 -16.19 -64.04
CA VAL A 147 5.61 -17.39 -64.25
C VAL A 147 4.32 -17.23 -63.46
N GLY A 148 3.17 -17.20 -64.15
CA GLY A 148 1.89 -16.84 -63.52
C GLY A 148 0.69 -17.52 -64.16
N ASN A 149 -0.38 -17.78 -63.42
CA ASN A 149 -1.62 -18.37 -63.95
C ASN A 149 -1.37 -19.68 -64.73
N ASN A 150 -0.59 -20.60 -64.17
CA ASN A 150 -0.29 -21.92 -64.73
C ASN A 150 -0.49 -23.02 -63.67
N ASP A 151 -1.76 -23.22 -63.27
CA ASP A 151 -2.17 -24.02 -62.09
C ASP A 151 -1.67 -25.48 -62.06
N PHE A 152 -1.12 -26.02 -63.15
CA PHE A 152 -0.61 -27.39 -63.23
C PHE A 152 0.92 -27.51 -63.23
N VAL A 153 1.65 -26.38 -63.23
CA VAL A 153 3.12 -26.40 -63.26
C VAL A 153 3.63 -26.99 -61.95
N SER A 154 4.12 -28.23 -62.01
CA SER A 154 4.72 -28.94 -60.89
C SER A 154 6.25 -28.96 -60.96
N THR A 155 6.84 -28.53 -62.08
CA THR A 155 8.29 -28.49 -62.28
C THR A 155 8.70 -27.24 -63.04
N LEU A 156 9.62 -26.47 -62.45
CA LEU A 156 10.26 -25.30 -63.03
C LEU A 156 11.78 -25.44 -62.88
N SER A 157 12.47 -25.66 -64.00
CA SER A 157 13.91 -25.84 -64.05
C SER A 157 14.57 -24.60 -64.64
N ILE A 158 15.37 -23.89 -63.81
CA ILE A 158 16.15 -22.68 -64.16
C ILE A 158 17.53 -22.74 -63.50
N SER A 159 18.12 -23.93 -63.45
CA SER A 159 19.28 -24.20 -62.61
C SER A 159 20.53 -23.39 -62.98
N SER A 160 20.70 -22.94 -64.23
CA SER A 160 21.84 -22.08 -64.61
C SER A 160 21.67 -20.60 -64.27
N LEU A 161 20.48 -20.16 -63.85
CA LEU A 161 20.17 -18.74 -63.69
C LEU A 161 20.89 -18.17 -62.47
N ASN A 162 21.85 -17.28 -62.70
CA ASN A 162 22.69 -16.71 -61.63
C ASN A 162 22.16 -15.39 -61.08
N SER A 163 21.47 -14.60 -61.90
CA SER A 163 20.94 -13.29 -61.53
C SER A 163 19.75 -12.88 -62.40
N ILE A 164 18.91 -12.00 -61.84
CA ILE A 164 17.80 -11.33 -62.53
C ILE A 164 17.98 -9.81 -62.32
N LEU A 165 17.90 -9.01 -63.37
CA LEU A 165 18.13 -7.56 -63.28
C LEU A 165 16.96 -6.81 -62.63
N GLY A 166 15.74 -7.27 -62.87
CA GLY A 166 14.48 -6.73 -62.36
C GLY A 166 13.79 -7.69 -61.39
N ASN A 167 12.47 -7.85 -61.55
CA ASN A 167 11.62 -8.61 -60.66
C ASN A 167 11.64 -10.11 -60.99
N PHE A 168 11.61 -10.94 -59.94
CA PHE A 168 11.39 -12.37 -60.06
C PHE A 168 10.05 -12.73 -59.43
N SER A 169 9.09 -13.17 -60.24
CA SER A 169 7.71 -13.41 -59.82
C SER A 169 7.22 -14.79 -60.24
N ILE A 170 6.76 -15.58 -59.27
CA ILE A 170 6.13 -16.88 -59.49
C ILE A 170 4.78 -16.90 -58.77
N GLY A 171 3.70 -17.20 -59.48
CA GLY A 171 2.40 -17.36 -58.85
C GLY A 171 1.42 -18.24 -59.60
N GLU A 172 0.37 -18.68 -58.90
CA GLU A 172 -0.65 -19.59 -59.44
C GLU A 172 -0.01 -20.80 -60.16
N THR A 173 0.84 -21.53 -59.44
CA THR A 173 1.48 -22.79 -59.88
C THR A 173 1.22 -23.92 -58.88
N ASN A 174 1.57 -25.15 -59.26
CA ASN A 174 1.47 -26.35 -58.42
C ASN A 174 2.85 -26.83 -57.94
N LEU A 175 3.83 -25.92 -57.80
CA LEU A 175 5.16 -26.26 -57.31
C LEU A 175 5.08 -26.75 -55.86
N THR A 176 5.73 -27.88 -55.55
CA THR A 176 5.80 -28.41 -54.19
C THR A 176 6.94 -27.83 -53.36
N ASN A 177 8.01 -27.39 -54.04
CA ASN A 177 9.12 -26.69 -53.43
C ASN A 177 9.70 -25.67 -54.41
N LEU A 178 10.43 -24.69 -53.87
CA LEU A 178 11.24 -23.77 -54.66
C LEU A 178 12.70 -23.91 -54.21
N ASN A 179 13.59 -24.32 -55.12
CA ASN A 179 15.01 -24.47 -54.82
C ASN A 179 15.87 -24.01 -55.99
N PHE A 180 16.50 -22.84 -55.85
CA PHE A 180 17.42 -22.28 -56.85
C PHE A 180 18.78 -22.04 -56.23
N THR A 181 19.70 -22.98 -56.43
CA THR A 181 21.02 -22.95 -55.79
C THR A 181 22.00 -21.98 -56.46
N ASN A 182 21.82 -21.65 -57.74
CA ASN A 182 22.76 -20.76 -58.44
C ASN A 182 22.33 -19.29 -58.41
N LEU A 183 21.07 -19.00 -58.05
CA LEU A 183 20.57 -17.64 -58.01
C LEU A 183 21.22 -16.85 -56.86
N THR A 184 22.00 -15.83 -57.20
CA THR A 184 22.77 -15.03 -56.25
C THR A 184 22.18 -13.65 -56.00
N THR A 185 21.55 -13.03 -57.01
CA THR A 185 21.02 -11.66 -56.92
C THR A 185 19.70 -11.49 -57.69
N ILE A 186 18.80 -10.69 -57.13
CA ILE A 186 17.58 -10.20 -57.79
C ILE A 186 17.60 -8.68 -57.69
N GLY A 187 17.68 -7.96 -58.80
CA GLY A 187 17.80 -6.50 -58.79
C GLY A 187 16.49 -5.76 -58.42
N GLY A 188 15.34 -6.43 -58.57
CA GLY A 188 14.01 -5.92 -58.21
C GLY A 188 13.39 -6.61 -56.99
N GLN A 189 12.08 -6.89 -57.06
CA GLN A 189 11.32 -7.62 -56.04
C GLN A 189 11.31 -9.12 -56.32
N PHE A 190 11.47 -9.93 -55.28
CA PHE A 190 11.08 -11.35 -55.34
C PHE A 190 9.61 -11.47 -54.91
N THR A 191 8.77 -12.07 -55.75
CA THR A 191 7.34 -12.30 -55.49
C THR A 191 7.01 -13.78 -55.65
N PHE A 192 6.47 -14.38 -54.59
CA PHE A 192 5.93 -15.74 -54.62
C PHE A 192 4.50 -15.71 -54.08
N ALA A 193 3.51 -15.78 -54.97
CA ALA A 193 2.12 -15.53 -54.60
C ALA A 193 1.16 -16.62 -55.09
N ASN A 194 0.14 -16.99 -54.30
CA ASN A 194 -0.91 -17.92 -54.72
C ASN A 194 -0.39 -19.32 -55.14
N ASN A 195 0.63 -19.84 -54.44
CA ASN A 195 1.21 -21.16 -54.71
C ASN A 195 0.91 -22.10 -53.54
N ASN A 196 -0.28 -22.71 -53.57
CA ASN A 196 -0.86 -23.44 -52.44
C ASN A 196 -0.37 -24.88 -52.25
N SER A 197 0.58 -25.35 -53.06
CA SER A 197 1.17 -26.69 -52.93
C SER A 197 2.59 -26.65 -52.40
N THR A 198 3.19 -25.45 -52.28
CA THR A 198 4.59 -25.29 -51.89
C THR A 198 4.75 -25.46 -50.39
N THR A 199 5.60 -26.39 -49.98
CA THR A 199 5.91 -26.64 -48.56
C THR A 199 7.18 -25.92 -48.10
N SER A 200 8.10 -25.62 -49.02
CA SER A 200 9.40 -25.02 -48.67
C SER A 200 9.95 -24.11 -49.78
N ILE A 201 10.51 -22.97 -49.38
CA ILE A 201 11.30 -22.08 -50.24
C ILE A 201 12.75 -22.08 -49.75
N SER A 202 13.70 -22.43 -50.60
CA SER A 202 15.13 -22.43 -50.31
C SER A 202 15.90 -21.71 -51.41
N LEU A 203 16.55 -20.60 -51.07
CA LEU A 203 17.41 -19.84 -51.99
C LEU A 203 18.78 -19.67 -51.31
N PRO A 204 19.56 -20.76 -51.19
CA PRO A 204 20.66 -20.85 -50.23
C PRO A 204 21.84 -19.94 -50.56
N ASN A 205 21.99 -19.49 -51.81
CA ASN A 205 23.06 -18.62 -52.28
C ASN A 205 22.57 -17.21 -52.66
N LEU A 206 21.29 -16.89 -52.43
CA LEU A 206 20.75 -15.56 -52.69
C LEU A 206 21.33 -14.58 -51.66
N THR A 207 22.08 -13.58 -52.14
CA THR A 207 22.78 -12.60 -51.29
C THR A 207 22.03 -11.28 -51.17
N SER A 208 21.29 -10.88 -52.21
CA SER A 208 20.55 -9.62 -52.23
C SER A 208 19.28 -9.66 -53.07
N VAL A 209 18.28 -8.93 -52.60
CA VAL A 209 17.07 -8.54 -53.33
C VAL A 209 17.03 -7.02 -53.34
N GLY A 210 16.91 -6.39 -54.51
CA GLY A 210 17.04 -4.94 -54.64
C GLY A 210 15.91 -4.15 -53.98
N THR A 211 14.76 -4.79 -53.75
CA THR A 211 13.63 -4.18 -53.03
C THR A 211 13.13 -5.07 -51.89
N ARG A 212 12.12 -5.91 -52.13
CA ARG A 212 11.42 -6.73 -51.13
C ARG A 212 11.50 -8.21 -51.46
N PHE A 213 11.60 -9.04 -50.43
CA PHE A 213 11.29 -10.47 -50.53
C PHE A 213 9.83 -10.67 -50.11
N TYR A 214 8.95 -11.03 -51.04
CA TYR A 214 7.50 -11.05 -50.82
C TYR A 214 6.91 -12.43 -51.11
N VAL A 215 6.42 -13.11 -50.07
CA VAL A 215 5.68 -14.37 -50.15
C VAL A 215 4.27 -14.16 -49.61
N ALA A 216 3.25 -14.51 -50.39
CA ALA A 216 1.85 -14.28 -50.03
C ALA A 216 0.95 -15.45 -50.49
N ASN A 217 -0.09 -15.76 -49.72
CA ASN A 217 -1.08 -16.79 -50.09
C ASN A 217 -0.43 -18.13 -50.51
N ALA A 218 0.50 -18.61 -49.68
CA ALA A 218 1.18 -19.90 -49.84
C ALA A 218 0.75 -20.85 -48.72
N THR A 219 -0.52 -21.28 -48.75
CA THR A 219 -1.24 -21.92 -47.62
C THR A 219 -0.60 -23.19 -47.04
N THR A 220 0.29 -23.86 -47.75
CA THR A 220 1.01 -25.06 -47.27
C THR A 220 2.46 -24.79 -46.85
N LEU A 221 2.92 -23.55 -46.91
CA LEU A 221 4.32 -23.20 -46.68
C LEU A 221 4.72 -23.46 -45.23
N GLN A 222 5.71 -24.32 -45.02
CA GLN A 222 6.21 -24.71 -43.71
C GLN A 222 7.57 -24.08 -43.40
N SER A 223 8.43 -23.87 -44.40
CA SER A 223 9.79 -23.37 -44.19
C SER A 223 10.27 -22.40 -45.27
N VAL A 224 11.03 -21.39 -44.83
CA VAL A 224 11.73 -20.43 -45.71
C VAL A 224 13.19 -20.34 -45.29
N ALA A 225 14.12 -20.68 -46.19
CA ALA A 225 15.55 -20.67 -45.93
C ALA A 225 16.31 -19.74 -46.88
N LEU A 226 16.80 -18.62 -46.35
CA LEU A 226 17.51 -17.54 -47.06
C LEU A 226 18.88 -17.30 -46.43
N ASN A 227 19.68 -18.37 -46.37
CA ASN A 227 20.89 -18.46 -45.55
C ASN A 227 21.91 -17.34 -45.78
N THR A 228 22.10 -16.91 -47.03
CA THR A 228 23.08 -15.89 -47.42
C THR A 228 22.48 -14.50 -47.62
N LEU A 229 21.16 -14.34 -47.47
CA LEU A 229 20.50 -13.08 -47.77
C LEU A 229 20.92 -12.02 -46.75
N ALA A 230 21.61 -11.00 -47.24
CA ALA A 230 22.15 -9.92 -46.43
C ALA A 230 21.46 -8.57 -46.70
N SER A 231 20.67 -8.45 -47.77
CA SER A 231 20.02 -7.19 -48.14
C SER A 231 18.66 -7.41 -48.82
N ALA A 232 17.62 -6.79 -48.24
CA ALA A 232 16.29 -6.60 -48.82
C ALA A 232 15.75 -5.23 -48.34
N PRO A 233 16.08 -4.12 -49.03
CA PRO A 233 15.87 -2.75 -48.54
C PRO A 233 14.41 -2.35 -48.22
N SER A 234 13.43 -3.09 -48.72
CA SER A 234 11.99 -2.90 -48.46
C SER A 234 11.37 -4.02 -47.61
N GLY A 235 12.22 -4.85 -46.99
CA GLY A 235 11.85 -5.85 -46.01
C GLY A 235 11.65 -7.26 -46.58
N ILE A 236 11.32 -8.16 -45.67
CA ILE A 236 11.00 -9.56 -45.93
C ILE A 236 9.58 -9.79 -45.39
N TYR A 237 8.69 -10.20 -46.27
CA TYR A 237 7.29 -10.47 -45.95
C TYR A 237 6.98 -11.91 -46.30
N ILE A 238 6.55 -12.69 -45.31
CA ILE A 238 6.18 -14.09 -45.45
C ILE A 238 4.77 -14.24 -44.90
N SER A 239 3.82 -14.51 -45.78
CA SER A 239 2.44 -14.83 -45.42
C SER A 239 1.94 -16.05 -46.17
N ASN A 240 1.37 -17.00 -45.43
CA ASN A 240 0.64 -18.11 -46.03
C ASN A 240 -0.84 -17.78 -46.31
N ALA A 241 -1.32 -16.61 -45.86
CA ALA A 241 -2.71 -16.17 -45.98
C ALA A 241 -2.88 -15.04 -47.02
N ALA A 242 -4.12 -14.75 -47.38
CA ALA A 242 -4.45 -13.61 -48.25
C ALA A 242 -4.14 -12.29 -47.55
N VAL A 243 -3.36 -11.43 -48.20
CA VAL A 243 -2.95 -10.15 -47.64
C VAL A 243 -4.05 -9.11 -47.81
N THR A 244 -4.56 -8.57 -46.70
CA THR A 244 -5.43 -7.38 -46.70
C THR A 244 -4.71 -6.22 -46.01
N GLY A 245 -3.94 -5.42 -46.76
CA GLY A 245 -3.27 -4.24 -46.21
C GLY A 245 -2.12 -3.71 -47.05
N SER A 246 -1.78 -2.43 -46.86
CA SER A 246 -0.61 -1.82 -47.48
C SER A 246 0.64 -2.13 -46.65
N ILE A 247 1.62 -2.77 -47.25
CA ILE A 247 2.88 -3.18 -46.63
C ILE A 247 3.96 -2.21 -47.11
N TYR A 248 4.48 -1.33 -46.25
CA TYR A 248 5.55 -0.39 -46.59
C TYR A 248 6.74 -0.48 -45.61
N ASN A 249 7.97 -0.38 -46.16
CA ASN A 249 9.30 -0.15 -45.54
C ASN A 249 9.90 -1.27 -44.65
N PRO A 250 11.25 -1.30 -44.41
CA PRO A 250 12.03 -2.55 -44.27
C PRO A 250 11.80 -3.33 -42.98
N ASN A 251 10.71 -4.08 -42.99
CA ASN A 251 10.29 -4.89 -41.86
C ASN A 251 10.50 -6.38 -42.16
N LEU A 252 10.78 -7.17 -41.14
CA LEU A 252 10.52 -8.59 -41.17
C LEU A 252 9.07 -8.79 -40.72
N VAL A 253 8.21 -9.25 -41.63
CA VAL A 253 6.82 -9.59 -41.32
C VAL A 253 6.63 -11.07 -41.61
N ILE A 254 6.20 -11.81 -40.60
CA ILE A 254 5.84 -13.22 -40.75
C ILE A 254 4.43 -13.36 -40.17
N THR A 255 3.51 -13.89 -40.98
CA THR A 255 2.14 -14.15 -40.56
C THR A 255 1.60 -15.45 -41.19
N GLY A 256 0.62 -16.09 -40.57
CA GLY A 256 -0.01 -17.29 -41.12
C GLY A 256 0.09 -18.56 -40.28
N ASP A 257 -0.78 -19.53 -40.57
CA ASP A 257 -1.01 -20.69 -39.70
C ASP A 257 -0.10 -21.93 -39.90
N THR A 258 0.78 -21.97 -40.91
CA THR A 258 1.58 -23.17 -41.24
C THR A 258 3.09 -23.00 -41.17
N VAL A 259 3.60 -21.77 -41.06
CA VAL A 259 5.05 -21.51 -41.11
C VAL A 259 5.71 -21.96 -39.80
N THR A 260 6.56 -22.98 -39.87
CA THR A 260 7.24 -23.58 -38.72
C THR A 260 8.69 -23.11 -38.54
N SER A 261 9.37 -22.75 -39.62
CA SER A 261 10.76 -22.27 -39.57
C SER A 261 11.09 -21.18 -40.58
N VAL A 262 11.88 -20.19 -40.14
CA VAL A 262 12.45 -19.13 -41.00
C VAL A 262 13.92 -18.94 -40.67
N GLU A 263 14.79 -19.09 -41.68
CA GLU A 263 16.24 -18.98 -41.55
C GLU A 263 16.76 -17.71 -42.26
N LEU A 264 17.22 -16.74 -41.47
CA LEU A 264 17.76 -15.44 -41.92
C LEU A 264 19.11 -15.12 -41.24
N PRO A 265 20.08 -16.05 -41.19
CA PRO A 265 21.28 -15.90 -40.36
C PRO A 265 22.25 -14.82 -40.85
N SER A 266 22.11 -14.28 -42.07
CA SER A 266 22.99 -13.24 -42.63
C SER A 266 22.42 -11.81 -42.54
N MET A 267 21.16 -11.64 -42.10
CA MET A 267 20.54 -10.33 -41.94
C MET A 267 21.07 -9.65 -40.66
N SER A 268 21.61 -8.44 -40.80
CA SER A 268 22.22 -7.70 -39.68
C SER A 268 21.31 -6.65 -39.05
N SER A 269 20.30 -6.15 -39.77
CA SER A 269 19.36 -5.16 -39.25
C SER A 269 17.98 -5.23 -39.91
N PHE A 270 16.98 -4.74 -39.18
CA PHE A 270 15.62 -4.47 -39.66
C PHE A 270 15.11 -3.13 -39.12
N GLU A 271 14.15 -2.51 -39.81
CA GLU A 271 13.41 -1.37 -39.26
C GLU A 271 12.49 -1.84 -38.13
N SER A 272 11.68 -2.87 -38.38
CA SER A 272 10.91 -3.55 -37.35
C SER A 272 10.78 -5.04 -37.63
N ILE A 273 10.51 -5.81 -36.57
CA ILE A 273 10.17 -7.23 -36.65
C ILE A 273 8.74 -7.36 -36.13
N ASN A 274 7.85 -7.91 -36.96
CA ASN A 274 6.46 -8.13 -36.63
C ASN A 274 6.05 -9.56 -37.02
N ILE A 275 5.97 -10.42 -36.01
CA ILE A 275 5.57 -11.82 -36.15
C ILE A 275 4.23 -11.93 -35.45
N HIS A 276 3.16 -12.25 -36.18
CA HIS A 276 1.81 -12.31 -35.61
C HIS A 276 0.93 -13.30 -36.37
N ASP A 277 -0.10 -13.83 -35.71
CA ASP A 277 -0.99 -14.84 -36.27
C ASP A 277 -0.24 -16.10 -36.75
N ILE A 278 0.79 -16.55 -36.01
CA ILE A 278 1.54 -17.78 -36.31
C ILE A 278 1.57 -18.74 -35.12
N PRO A 279 0.63 -19.70 -35.04
CA PRO A 279 0.53 -20.65 -33.92
C PRO A 279 1.54 -21.80 -33.98
N VAL A 280 2.36 -21.92 -35.03
CA VAL A 280 3.25 -23.09 -35.20
C VAL A 280 4.72 -22.74 -35.46
N LEU A 281 5.11 -21.47 -35.32
CA LEU A 281 6.49 -21.05 -35.49
C LEU A 281 7.33 -21.64 -34.36
N ASN A 282 8.28 -22.51 -34.69
CA ASN A 282 9.16 -23.16 -33.72
C ASN A 282 10.61 -22.67 -33.83
N THR A 283 11.02 -22.23 -35.02
CA THR A 283 12.40 -21.82 -35.28
C THR A 283 12.44 -20.50 -36.04
N LEU A 284 13.09 -19.50 -35.44
CA LEU A 284 13.40 -18.23 -36.07
C LEU A 284 14.90 -17.98 -35.88
N ASN A 285 15.67 -18.14 -36.94
CA ASN A 285 17.12 -17.93 -36.88
C ASN A 285 17.49 -16.54 -37.40
N LEU A 286 17.86 -15.67 -36.46
CA LEU A 286 18.32 -14.30 -36.69
C LEU A 286 19.74 -14.10 -36.13
N SER A 287 20.62 -15.09 -36.28
CA SER A 287 21.91 -15.17 -35.56
C SER A 287 22.92 -14.04 -35.83
N SER A 288 22.75 -13.24 -36.88
CA SER A 288 23.61 -12.06 -37.14
C SER A 288 22.91 -10.73 -36.88
N LEU A 289 21.67 -10.73 -36.39
CA LEU A 289 20.90 -9.52 -36.15
C LEU A 289 21.51 -8.74 -34.98
N THR A 290 21.96 -7.51 -35.24
CA THR A 290 22.59 -6.65 -34.23
C THR A 290 21.72 -5.46 -33.82
N THR A 291 20.84 -4.98 -34.72
CA THR A 291 20.03 -3.77 -34.48
C THR A 291 18.61 -3.92 -35.05
N VAL A 292 17.63 -3.47 -34.28
CA VAL A 292 16.26 -3.20 -34.76
C VAL A 292 15.95 -1.73 -34.49
N ASN A 293 15.71 -0.95 -35.55
CA ASN A 293 15.61 0.52 -35.43
C ASN A 293 14.34 0.98 -34.70
N SER A 294 13.25 0.23 -34.81
CA SER A 294 11.97 0.55 -34.19
C SER A 294 11.60 -0.54 -33.18
N TYR A 295 10.76 -1.51 -33.54
CA TYR A 295 10.20 -2.46 -32.58
C TYR A 295 10.39 -3.92 -32.95
N VAL A 296 10.35 -4.77 -31.93
CA VAL A 296 10.23 -6.23 -32.04
C VAL A 296 8.88 -6.61 -31.44
N ARG A 297 7.98 -7.14 -32.26
CA ARG A 297 6.71 -7.71 -31.84
C ARG A 297 6.66 -9.16 -32.27
N ILE A 298 6.49 -10.06 -31.31
CA ILE A 298 6.34 -11.49 -31.53
C ILE A 298 5.07 -11.94 -30.82
N ASP A 299 4.11 -12.39 -31.59
CA ASP A 299 2.84 -12.97 -31.15
C ASP A 299 2.71 -14.34 -31.84
N SER A 300 3.07 -15.38 -31.10
CA SER A 300 3.24 -16.74 -31.64
C SER A 300 3.14 -17.78 -30.52
N GLU A 301 3.18 -19.06 -30.87
CA GLU A 301 3.29 -20.15 -29.88
C GLU A 301 4.74 -20.65 -29.69
N MET A 302 5.73 -19.80 -29.97
CA MET A 302 7.15 -20.13 -29.83
C MET A 302 7.51 -20.48 -28.38
N ALA A 303 8.19 -21.61 -28.18
CA ALA A 303 8.72 -21.96 -26.86
C ALA A 303 9.99 -21.17 -26.46
N SER A 304 10.72 -20.66 -27.46
CA SER A 304 11.97 -19.94 -27.22
C SER A 304 12.16 -18.80 -28.22
N VAL A 305 12.49 -17.61 -27.72
CA VAL A 305 12.93 -16.46 -28.52
C VAL A 305 14.37 -16.14 -28.13
N SER A 306 15.33 -16.36 -29.03
CA SER A 306 16.75 -16.14 -28.75
C SER A 306 17.42 -15.36 -29.87
N ILE A 307 17.90 -14.16 -29.53
CA ILE A 307 18.65 -13.28 -30.42
C ILE A 307 19.83 -12.69 -29.62
N PRO A 308 20.83 -13.51 -29.24
CA PRO A 308 21.89 -13.07 -28.32
C PRO A 308 22.82 -12.01 -28.92
N THR A 309 22.78 -11.79 -30.24
CA THR A 309 23.61 -10.81 -30.95
C THR A 309 23.00 -9.40 -31.00
N ILE A 310 21.72 -9.25 -30.65
CA ILE A 310 21.04 -7.96 -30.73
C ILE A 310 21.58 -7.04 -29.63
N THR A 311 22.00 -5.85 -30.02
CA THR A 311 22.63 -4.87 -29.10
C THR A 311 21.73 -3.70 -28.77
N SER A 312 20.78 -3.38 -29.65
CA SER A 312 19.90 -2.22 -29.52
C SER A 312 18.53 -2.42 -30.18
N ILE A 313 17.49 -1.90 -29.50
CA ILE A 313 16.12 -1.79 -30.01
C ILE A 313 15.65 -0.34 -29.83
N GLY A 314 15.25 0.31 -30.91
CA GLY A 314 15.00 1.76 -30.89
C GLY A 314 13.62 2.21 -30.39
N SER A 315 12.67 1.31 -30.11
CA SER A 315 11.35 1.66 -29.57
C SER A 315 10.85 0.69 -28.52
N TYR A 316 10.41 -0.52 -28.86
CA TYR A 316 9.90 -1.46 -27.86
C TYR A 316 10.09 -2.92 -28.28
N MET A 317 10.05 -3.80 -27.29
CA MET A 317 10.00 -5.25 -27.46
C MET A 317 8.72 -5.76 -26.80
N ASP A 318 7.92 -6.52 -27.53
CA ASP A 318 6.72 -7.18 -27.02
C ASP A 318 6.74 -8.65 -27.49
N ILE A 319 6.84 -9.57 -26.53
CA ILE A 319 6.83 -11.01 -26.77
C ILE A 319 5.62 -11.60 -26.05
N THR A 320 4.69 -12.08 -26.86
CA THR A 320 3.49 -12.80 -26.44
C THR A 320 3.62 -14.25 -26.92
N SER A 321 3.70 -15.20 -25.98
CA SER A 321 3.62 -16.63 -26.31
C SER A 321 3.20 -17.48 -25.10
N PRO A 322 2.13 -18.29 -25.20
CA PRO A 322 1.65 -19.13 -24.11
C PRO A 322 2.59 -20.31 -23.80
N ASN A 323 3.52 -20.65 -24.69
CA ASN A 323 4.45 -21.77 -24.53
C ASN A 323 5.86 -21.31 -24.14
N LEU A 324 6.06 -20.02 -23.83
CA LEU A 324 7.37 -19.42 -23.68
C LEU A 324 8.12 -19.98 -22.45
N THR A 325 9.26 -20.62 -22.67
CA THR A 325 10.14 -21.14 -21.61
C THR A 325 11.52 -20.48 -21.62
N ASN A 326 11.91 -19.84 -22.73
CA ASN A 326 13.24 -19.22 -22.85
C ASN A 326 13.19 -17.91 -23.65
N VAL A 327 13.72 -16.85 -23.08
CA VAL A 327 13.94 -15.56 -23.76
C VAL A 327 15.39 -15.15 -23.55
N ASN A 328 16.16 -15.05 -24.63
CA ASN A 328 17.57 -14.71 -24.57
C ASN A 328 17.90 -13.54 -25.51
N PHE A 329 18.12 -12.39 -24.89
CA PHE A 329 18.60 -11.14 -25.47
C PHE A 329 19.91 -10.71 -24.79
N SER A 330 20.80 -11.66 -24.49
CA SER A 330 22.02 -11.43 -23.69
C SER A 330 22.95 -10.34 -24.21
N GLY A 331 22.91 -10.04 -25.51
CA GLY A 331 23.70 -8.96 -26.13
C GLY A 331 23.10 -7.57 -25.99
N LEU A 332 21.85 -7.46 -25.49
CA LEU A 332 21.09 -6.22 -25.48
C LEU A 332 21.69 -5.25 -24.47
N ASN A 333 22.13 -4.09 -24.96
CA ASN A 333 22.77 -3.05 -24.13
C ASN A 333 21.89 -1.82 -23.98
N SER A 334 20.99 -1.57 -24.93
CA SER A 334 20.08 -0.43 -24.89
C SER A 334 18.72 -0.74 -25.51
N ILE A 335 17.68 -0.23 -24.86
CA ILE A 335 16.34 -0.10 -25.42
C ILE A 335 15.83 1.30 -25.11
N VAL A 336 15.20 1.96 -26.10
CA VAL A 336 14.69 3.34 -25.95
C VAL A 336 13.28 3.37 -25.35
N GLY A 337 12.55 2.25 -25.37
CA GLY A 337 11.25 2.13 -24.73
C GLY A 337 11.05 0.76 -24.09
N SER A 338 9.81 0.25 -24.11
CA SER A 338 9.40 -0.78 -23.16
C SER A 338 9.75 -2.21 -23.61
N ILE A 339 9.94 -3.10 -22.63
CA ILE A 339 10.02 -4.56 -22.78
C ILE A 339 8.80 -5.16 -22.11
N GLY A 340 7.96 -5.85 -22.89
CA GLY A 340 6.83 -6.64 -22.41
C GLY A 340 7.02 -8.11 -22.75
N ILE A 341 6.85 -8.99 -21.76
CA ILE A 341 6.86 -10.45 -21.95
C ILE A 341 5.67 -11.05 -21.22
N SER A 342 4.81 -11.78 -21.95
CA SER A 342 3.59 -12.36 -21.41
C SER A 342 3.05 -13.56 -22.21
N ASP A 343 2.07 -14.30 -21.68
CA ASP A 343 1.37 -15.34 -22.45
C ASP A 343 0.25 -14.77 -23.34
N SER A 344 -0.29 -13.61 -23.00
CA SER A 344 -1.46 -13.02 -23.66
C SER A 344 -1.19 -11.58 -24.07
N PHE A 345 -1.51 -11.24 -25.32
CA PHE A 345 -1.24 -9.92 -25.89
C PHE A 345 -1.82 -8.82 -24.99
N ASN A 346 -0.93 -8.05 -24.37
CA ASN A 346 -1.29 -6.90 -23.55
C ASN A 346 -0.82 -5.64 -24.29
N SER A 347 -1.76 -4.87 -24.82
CA SER A 347 -1.51 -3.75 -25.75
C SER A 347 -0.83 -2.51 -25.13
N ASN A 348 -0.10 -2.64 -24.03
CA ASN A 348 0.45 -1.52 -23.28
C ASN A 348 1.89 -1.17 -23.69
N SER A 349 2.19 -1.22 -24.99
CA SER A 349 3.46 -0.71 -25.53
C SER A 349 3.49 0.81 -25.40
N THR A 350 4.29 1.31 -24.45
CA THR A 350 4.54 2.75 -24.26
C THR A 350 6.01 3.08 -24.53
N THR A 351 6.31 4.34 -24.84
CA THR A 351 7.67 4.85 -25.06
C THR A 351 8.43 5.13 -23.76
N GLN A 352 7.99 4.59 -22.62
CA GLN A 352 8.45 5.02 -21.30
C GLN A 352 9.55 4.14 -20.69
N ASN A 353 10.26 3.27 -21.42
CA ASN A 353 11.27 2.37 -20.82
C ASN A 353 10.73 1.49 -19.69
N ASN A 354 9.51 0.96 -19.83
CA ASN A 354 8.93 0.06 -18.83
C ASN A 354 9.38 -1.38 -19.11
N ILE A 355 9.79 -2.12 -18.10
CA ILE A 355 10.00 -3.57 -18.18
C ILE A 355 8.82 -4.23 -17.46
N THR A 356 8.08 -5.08 -18.17
CA THR A 356 6.90 -5.77 -17.64
C THR A 356 7.00 -7.27 -17.94
N LEU A 357 7.03 -8.07 -16.88
CA LEU A 357 6.97 -9.53 -16.94
C LEU A 357 5.67 -9.97 -16.29
N SER A 358 4.75 -10.55 -17.08
CA SER A 358 3.38 -10.75 -16.61
C SER A 358 2.73 -12.03 -17.14
N ASN A 359 1.97 -12.73 -16.29
CA ASN A 359 1.10 -13.84 -16.70
C ASN A 359 1.83 -14.88 -17.57
N ILE A 360 2.99 -15.36 -17.14
CA ILE A 360 3.71 -16.42 -17.87
C ILE A 360 3.44 -17.72 -17.14
N SER A 361 2.79 -18.66 -17.83
CA SER A 361 2.31 -19.90 -17.23
C SER A 361 3.43 -20.92 -17.08
N ASN A 362 4.43 -20.87 -17.95
CA ASN A 362 5.56 -21.80 -17.93
C ASN A 362 6.78 -21.23 -17.15
N PRO A 363 7.62 -22.09 -16.56
CA PRO A 363 8.90 -21.65 -16.02
C PRO A 363 9.74 -20.97 -17.11
N LEU A 364 10.09 -19.69 -16.88
CA LEU A 364 10.80 -18.87 -17.85
C LEU A 364 12.27 -18.68 -17.45
N THR A 365 13.18 -19.10 -18.33
CA THR A 365 14.56 -18.60 -18.31
C THR A 365 14.62 -17.29 -19.09
N LEU A 366 15.10 -16.22 -18.45
CA LEU A 366 15.11 -14.88 -19.04
C LEU A 366 16.49 -14.23 -18.91
N ASP A 367 17.01 -13.74 -20.03
CA ASP A 367 18.22 -12.90 -20.10
C ASP A 367 17.93 -11.66 -20.96
N LEU A 368 17.92 -10.49 -20.34
CA LEU A 368 17.69 -9.19 -20.98
C LEU A 368 19.01 -8.42 -21.25
N GLY A 369 20.16 -9.09 -21.12
CA GLY A 369 21.47 -8.51 -21.35
C GLY A 369 21.90 -7.52 -20.28
N SER A 370 22.52 -6.42 -20.71
CA SER A 370 23.16 -5.42 -19.84
C SER A 370 22.30 -4.16 -19.65
N ILE A 371 20.98 -4.26 -19.75
CA ILE A 371 20.07 -3.13 -19.50
C ILE A 371 20.19 -2.69 -18.05
N ASN A 372 20.64 -1.45 -17.84
CA ASN A 372 21.01 -0.95 -16.52
C ASN A 372 19.99 -0.01 -15.86
N SER A 373 18.91 0.33 -16.56
CA SER A 373 17.87 1.25 -16.08
C SER A 373 16.50 0.89 -16.63
N ALA A 374 15.47 1.18 -15.85
CA ALA A 374 14.07 1.11 -16.25
C ALA A 374 13.31 2.30 -15.66
N ASN A 375 12.26 2.74 -16.33
CA ASN A 375 11.35 3.71 -15.74
C ASN A 375 10.43 3.01 -14.73
N ASN A 376 9.71 1.98 -15.19
CA ASN A 376 8.98 1.08 -14.32
C ASN A 376 9.51 -0.33 -14.50
N LEU A 377 9.73 -1.06 -13.41
CA LEU A 377 9.93 -2.49 -13.41
C LEU A 377 8.71 -3.15 -12.75
N ARG A 378 7.90 -3.86 -13.55
CA ARG A 378 6.68 -4.54 -13.11
C ARG A 378 6.81 -6.04 -13.30
N ILE A 379 6.69 -6.81 -12.23
CA ILE A 379 6.84 -8.27 -12.25
C ILE A 379 5.65 -8.87 -11.52
N TYR A 380 4.75 -9.50 -12.28
CA TYR A 380 3.57 -10.19 -11.75
C TYR A 380 3.28 -11.47 -12.52
N ASN A 381 3.94 -12.53 -12.06
CA ASN A 381 4.16 -13.74 -12.80
C ASN A 381 4.23 -14.94 -11.86
N THR A 382 3.23 -15.81 -11.94
CA THR A 382 3.11 -16.97 -11.04
C THR A 382 4.22 -18.01 -11.21
N SER A 383 4.91 -18.03 -12.35
CA SER A 383 5.90 -19.08 -12.69
C SER A 383 7.35 -18.60 -12.67
N LEU A 384 7.59 -17.30 -12.45
CA LEU A 384 8.95 -16.76 -12.30
C LEU A 384 9.53 -17.16 -10.94
N THR A 385 10.72 -17.77 -10.93
CA THR A 385 11.36 -18.30 -9.71
C THR A 385 12.48 -17.42 -9.14
N ASP A 386 13.10 -16.60 -9.98
CA ASP A 386 14.18 -15.68 -9.60
C ASP A 386 14.16 -14.39 -10.44
N LEU A 387 14.99 -13.42 -10.07
CA LEU A 387 15.11 -12.11 -10.72
C LEU A 387 16.45 -11.93 -11.43
N SER A 388 17.19 -12.99 -11.78
CA SER A 388 18.54 -12.85 -12.35
C SER A 388 18.55 -12.04 -13.65
N ALA A 389 17.47 -12.13 -14.42
CA ALA A 389 17.21 -11.41 -15.66
C ALA A 389 17.32 -9.88 -15.54
N VAL A 390 17.04 -9.34 -14.35
CA VAL A 390 17.02 -7.90 -14.08
C VAL A 390 18.16 -7.44 -13.18
N SER A 391 19.14 -8.33 -12.91
CA SER A 391 20.30 -8.05 -12.05
C SER A 391 21.24 -6.95 -12.54
N ALA A 392 21.19 -6.61 -13.83
CA ALA A 392 21.93 -5.48 -14.39
C ALA A 392 21.28 -4.12 -14.04
N ILE A 393 20.00 -4.10 -13.64
CA ILE A 393 19.27 -2.86 -13.37
C ILE A 393 19.75 -2.25 -12.05
N THR A 394 20.16 -0.98 -12.12
CA THR A 394 20.67 -0.22 -10.97
C THR A 394 19.84 1.03 -10.68
N ASN A 395 19.05 1.49 -11.65
CA ASN A 395 18.32 2.75 -11.58
C ASN A 395 16.85 2.56 -12.01
N ILE A 396 15.92 2.86 -11.11
CA ILE A 396 14.48 2.89 -11.36
C ILE A 396 13.99 4.34 -11.24
N THR A 397 13.57 4.93 -12.36
CA THR A 397 13.16 6.35 -12.41
C THR A 397 11.68 6.60 -12.13
N ASN A 398 10.91 5.55 -11.85
CA ASN A 398 9.55 5.62 -11.34
C ASN A 398 9.29 4.40 -10.43
N ASP A 399 8.46 3.43 -10.83
CA ASP A 399 7.98 2.38 -9.91
C ASP A 399 8.75 1.06 -10.03
N LEU A 400 8.99 0.42 -8.88
CA LEU A 400 9.45 -0.98 -8.77
C LEU A 400 8.34 -1.81 -8.11
N LEU A 401 7.59 -2.55 -8.92
CA LEU A 401 6.41 -3.31 -8.48
C LEU A 401 6.64 -4.80 -8.71
N ILE A 402 6.75 -5.58 -7.63
CA ILE A 402 6.91 -7.03 -7.66
C ILE A 402 5.79 -7.65 -6.81
N TYR A 403 4.77 -8.17 -7.49
CA TYR A 403 3.59 -8.68 -6.80
C TYR A 403 2.97 -9.90 -7.48
N ASP A 404 2.26 -10.71 -6.72
CA ASP A 404 1.54 -11.90 -7.23
C ASP A 404 2.47 -12.93 -7.94
N ASN A 405 3.70 -13.10 -7.45
CA ASN A 405 4.64 -14.11 -7.96
C ASN A 405 4.72 -15.30 -6.99
N ALA A 406 3.75 -16.22 -7.11
CA ALA A 406 3.60 -17.37 -6.20
C ALA A 406 4.82 -18.31 -6.13
N SER A 407 5.71 -18.30 -7.13
CA SER A 407 6.93 -19.12 -7.16
C SER A 407 8.21 -18.35 -6.87
N LEU A 408 8.15 -17.02 -6.72
CA LEU A 408 9.33 -16.18 -6.54
C LEU A 408 9.75 -16.19 -5.07
N SER A 409 10.88 -16.81 -4.77
CA SER A 409 11.41 -16.93 -3.40
C SER A 409 12.69 -16.14 -3.14
N ASP A 410 13.29 -15.55 -4.18
CA ASP A 410 14.56 -14.85 -4.10
C ASP A 410 14.49 -13.46 -4.75
N VAL A 411 15.04 -12.45 -4.07
CA VAL A 411 15.13 -11.06 -4.54
C VAL A 411 16.58 -10.62 -4.80
N SER A 412 17.54 -11.55 -4.80
CA SER A 412 18.96 -11.23 -5.06
C SER A 412 19.20 -10.51 -6.40
N GLY A 413 18.35 -10.78 -7.40
CA GLY A 413 18.40 -10.14 -8.70
C GLY A 413 18.03 -8.65 -8.72
N ILE A 414 17.58 -8.05 -7.62
CA ILE A 414 17.37 -6.59 -7.50
C ILE A 414 18.24 -5.95 -6.43
N ALA A 415 19.25 -6.66 -5.92
CA ALA A 415 20.14 -6.19 -4.85
C ALA A 415 20.96 -4.94 -5.22
N SER A 416 21.15 -4.68 -6.51
CA SER A 416 21.89 -3.53 -7.05
C SER A 416 21.09 -2.23 -7.05
N ILE A 417 19.78 -2.28 -6.83
CA ILE A 417 18.91 -1.11 -6.82
C ILE A 417 19.05 -0.40 -5.46
N SER A 418 19.65 0.79 -5.48
CA SER A 418 19.83 1.61 -4.28
C SER A 418 18.75 2.69 -4.11
N ASN A 419 18.07 3.09 -5.19
CA ASN A 419 17.07 4.14 -5.16
C ASN A 419 15.91 3.85 -6.12
N VAL A 420 14.69 4.11 -5.66
CA VAL A 420 13.45 4.06 -6.45
C VAL A 420 12.79 5.43 -6.32
N THR A 421 12.60 6.18 -7.40
CA THR A 421 12.04 7.54 -7.30
C THR A 421 10.51 7.58 -7.21
N GLY A 422 9.82 6.51 -7.59
CA GLY A 422 8.37 6.31 -7.43
C GLY A 422 8.07 5.28 -6.34
N ASP A 423 7.06 4.44 -6.57
CA ASP A 423 6.59 3.46 -5.60
C ASP A 423 7.45 2.17 -5.60
N PHE A 424 7.65 1.59 -4.43
CA PHE A 424 8.24 0.26 -4.24
C PHE A 424 7.19 -0.67 -3.64
N GLN A 425 6.88 -1.77 -4.33
CA GLN A 425 5.93 -2.78 -3.86
C GLN A 425 6.55 -4.18 -3.95
N LEU A 426 6.50 -4.92 -2.84
CA LEU A 426 6.91 -6.31 -2.72
C LEU A 426 5.86 -7.09 -1.93
N THR A 427 4.89 -7.69 -2.61
CA THR A 427 3.68 -8.24 -1.98
C THR A 427 3.20 -9.53 -2.65
N ASN A 428 2.60 -10.46 -1.90
CA ASN A 428 2.02 -11.70 -2.46
C ASN A 428 3.01 -12.57 -3.26
N ASN A 429 4.24 -12.75 -2.75
CA ASN A 429 5.22 -13.65 -3.34
C ASN A 429 5.53 -14.82 -2.39
N ALA A 430 6.49 -15.68 -2.75
CA ALA A 430 7.00 -16.76 -1.89
C ALA A 430 8.30 -16.35 -1.17
N ILE A 431 8.49 -15.05 -0.94
CA ILE A 431 9.72 -14.49 -0.38
C ILE A 431 9.72 -14.65 1.14
N SER A 432 10.79 -15.21 1.67
CA SER A 432 11.01 -15.34 3.12
C SER A 432 12.28 -14.61 3.61
N ASN A 433 13.02 -13.96 2.71
CA ASN A 433 14.24 -13.24 3.04
C ASN A 433 14.47 -12.06 2.07
N ILE A 434 14.60 -10.84 2.62
CA ILE A 434 14.85 -9.60 1.85
C ILE A 434 16.22 -8.97 2.15
N SER A 435 17.16 -9.70 2.76
CA SER A 435 18.49 -9.17 3.12
C SER A 435 19.31 -8.66 1.92
N ALA A 436 19.01 -9.18 0.72
CA ALA A 436 19.58 -8.69 -0.52
C ALA A 436 19.21 -7.21 -0.82
N LEU A 437 18.11 -6.71 -0.25
CA LEU A 437 17.67 -5.31 -0.38
C LEU A 437 18.36 -4.35 0.61
N SER A 438 19.38 -4.82 1.34
CA SER A 438 20.13 -3.99 2.29
C SER A 438 20.81 -2.78 1.66
N GLY A 439 21.02 -2.77 0.34
CA GLY A 439 21.56 -1.62 -0.41
C GLY A 439 20.56 -0.49 -0.68
N LEU A 440 19.27 -0.68 -0.41
CA LEU A 440 18.23 0.32 -0.68
C LEU A 440 18.33 1.51 0.28
N THR A 441 18.53 2.72 -0.27
CA THR A 441 18.77 3.95 0.50
C THR A 441 17.59 4.91 0.53
N SER A 442 16.76 4.94 -0.51
CA SER A 442 15.64 5.88 -0.61
C SER A 442 14.54 5.40 -1.56
N ILE A 443 13.30 5.75 -1.22
CA ILE A 443 12.10 5.50 -2.02
C ILE A 443 11.34 6.84 -2.12
N GLY A 444 11.03 7.30 -3.33
CA GLY A 444 10.39 8.60 -3.54
C GLY A 444 8.87 8.58 -3.36
N GLY A 445 8.23 7.43 -3.53
CA GLY A 445 6.80 7.20 -3.34
C GLY A 445 6.46 6.40 -2.09
N ASN A 446 5.46 5.52 -2.21
CA ASN A 446 5.09 4.54 -1.19
C ASN A 446 6.06 3.36 -1.20
N CYS A 447 6.28 2.77 -0.03
CA CYS A 447 7.01 1.52 0.13
C CYS A 447 6.07 0.50 0.78
N GLU A 448 5.77 -0.58 0.07
CA GLU A 448 4.86 -1.62 0.51
C GLU A 448 5.59 -2.97 0.52
N ILE A 449 5.70 -3.61 1.70
CA ILE A 449 6.32 -4.92 1.87
C ILE A 449 5.35 -5.82 2.62
N GLY A 450 4.87 -6.85 1.95
CA GLY A 450 3.71 -7.66 2.33
C GLY A 450 3.87 -9.13 1.99
N GLU A 451 4.79 -9.83 2.66
CA GLU A 451 5.12 -11.23 2.35
C GLU A 451 4.73 -12.18 3.48
N ALA A 452 3.93 -13.19 3.18
CA ALA A 452 3.45 -14.15 4.18
C ALA A 452 4.58 -14.94 4.86
N GLY A 453 5.71 -15.11 4.16
CA GLY A 453 6.89 -15.84 4.63
C GLY A 453 7.89 -15.00 5.44
N LEU A 454 7.72 -13.68 5.55
CA LEU A 454 8.64 -12.83 6.29
C LEU A 454 8.31 -12.82 7.79
N THR A 455 9.31 -13.17 8.61
CA THR A 455 9.27 -12.96 10.07
C THR A 455 9.98 -11.69 10.49
N THR A 456 10.88 -11.17 9.66
CA THR A 456 11.67 -9.97 9.95
C THR A 456 11.84 -9.13 8.69
N ILE A 457 11.67 -7.81 8.83
CA ILE A 457 11.95 -6.83 7.79
C ILE A 457 13.14 -5.97 8.23
N ALA A 458 14.24 -6.01 7.48
CA ALA A 458 15.45 -5.24 7.80
C ALA A 458 15.96 -4.49 6.57
N LEU A 459 15.86 -3.16 6.60
CA LEU A 459 16.37 -2.26 5.56
C LEU A 459 17.36 -1.28 6.20
N PRO A 460 18.59 -1.73 6.52
CA PRO A 460 19.51 -0.99 7.38
C PRO A 460 19.99 0.35 6.80
N ASN A 461 19.98 0.49 5.47
CA ASN A 461 20.46 1.69 4.78
C ASN A 461 19.32 2.61 4.32
N LEU A 462 18.05 2.25 4.52
CA LEU A 462 16.92 3.05 4.07
C LEU A 462 16.80 4.33 4.91
N THR A 463 16.91 5.48 4.27
CA THR A 463 16.92 6.79 4.92
C THR A 463 15.62 7.57 4.76
N THR A 464 14.94 7.42 3.62
CA THR A 464 13.73 8.19 3.28
C THR A 464 12.71 7.36 2.50
N VAL A 465 11.42 7.59 2.82
CA VAL A 465 10.26 7.16 2.04
C VAL A 465 9.38 8.38 1.79
N GLY A 466 9.16 8.76 0.53
CA GLY A 466 8.56 10.05 0.19
C GLY A 466 7.06 10.15 0.44
N ALA A 467 6.32 9.04 0.54
CA ALA A 467 4.88 9.03 0.80
C ALA A 467 4.47 8.26 2.07
N GLY A 468 4.54 6.92 2.08
CA GLY A 468 4.19 6.09 3.23
C GLY A 468 4.91 4.76 3.22
N LEU A 469 5.23 4.23 4.40
CA LEU A 469 5.87 2.92 4.58
C LEU A 469 4.87 1.93 5.19
N TYR A 470 4.57 0.86 4.45
CA TYR A 470 3.57 -0.14 4.80
C TYR A 470 4.27 -1.49 4.90
N LEU A 471 4.34 -2.02 6.12
CA LEU A 471 4.92 -3.33 6.41
C LEU A 471 3.78 -4.23 6.89
N TYR A 472 3.57 -5.37 6.23
CA TYR A 472 2.55 -6.29 6.70
C TYR A 472 2.85 -7.76 6.46
N GLY A 473 2.18 -8.61 7.24
CA GLY A 473 2.26 -10.06 7.12
C GLY A 473 1.97 -10.77 8.45
N PRO A 474 1.23 -11.90 8.43
CA PRO A 474 0.76 -12.58 9.63
C PRO A 474 1.89 -13.14 10.51
N SER A 475 3.06 -13.39 9.90
CA SER A 475 4.22 -14.00 10.55
C SER A 475 5.23 -12.96 11.06
N LEU A 476 4.98 -11.67 10.88
CA LEU A 476 5.96 -10.62 11.16
C LEU A 476 6.21 -10.48 12.66
N VAL A 477 7.46 -10.68 13.08
CA VAL A 477 7.93 -10.60 14.47
C VAL A 477 8.69 -9.30 14.71
N SER A 478 9.46 -8.83 13.72
CA SER A 478 10.30 -7.65 13.90
C SER A 478 10.54 -6.81 12.64
N ALA A 479 10.78 -5.51 12.84
CA ALA A 479 11.18 -4.59 11.78
C ALA A 479 12.32 -3.64 12.22
N SER A 480 13.39 -3.53 11.42
CA SER A 480 14.58 -2.72 11.72
C SER A 480 14.93 -1.75 10.59
N LEU A 481 14.83 -0.46 10.89
CA LEU A 481 14.95 0.69 10.00
C LEU A 481 15.83 1.80 10.65
N PRO A 482 17.08 1.49 11.05
CA PRO A 482 17.88 2.32 11.94
C PRO A 482 18.26 3.70 11.40
N LEU A 483 18.27 3.88 10.07
CA LEU A 483 18.62 5.15 9.41
C LEU A 483 17.42 5.92 8.87
N LEU A 484 16.19 5.42 9.08
CA LEU A 484 14.99 6.04 8.53
C LEU A 484 14.70 7.37 9.24
N THR A 485 14.74 8.47 8.48
CA THR A 485 14.54 9.84 8.99
C THR A 485 13.20 10.44 8.61
N SER A 486 12.58 9.94 7.54
CA SER A 486 11.34 10.50 7.02
C SER A 486 10.50 9.42 6.35
N THR A 487 9.24 9.36 6.74
CA THR A 487 8.13 8.78 5.99
C THR A 487 7.22 9.94 5.64
N GLY A 488 6.80 10.06 4.39
CA GLY A 488 5.97 11.18 3.93
C GLY A 488 4.63 11.35 4.67
N SER A 489 3.68 12.04 4.05
CA SER A 489 2.41 12.42 4.70
C SER A 489 1.55 11.26 5.22
N TYR A 490 1.85 10.01 4.83
CA TYR A 490 1.10 8.82 5.23
C TYR A 490 1.78 7.99 6.34
N GLY A 491 2.98 8.36 6.79
CA GLY A 491 3.61 7.77 7.97
C GLY A 491 4.11 6.35 7.78
N LEU A 492 4.13 5.59 8.89
CA LEU A 492 4.60 4.21 8.98
C LEU A 492 3.51 3.32 9.56
N LYS A 493 3.19 2.23 8.86
CA LYS A 493 2.23 1.23 9.30
C LYS A 493 2.84 -0.16 9.36
N ILE A 494 2.56 -0.89 10.43
CA ILE A 494 3.01 -2.25 10.67
C ILE A 494 1.80 -3.08 11.13
N GLN A 495 1.34 -4.02 10.32
CA GLN A 495 0.03 -4.67 10.51
C GLN A 495 -0.07 -6.08 9.89
N ASP A 496 -1.11 -6.87 10.19
CA ASP A 496 -1.27 -8.22 9.62
C ASP A 496 -1.73 -8.19 8.15
N ALA A 497 -2.80 -7.46 7.85
CA ALA A 497 -3.37 -7.36 6.50
C ALA A 497 -3.33 -5.94 5.94
N ASN A 498 -3.46 -5.77 4.62
CA ASN A 498 -3.49 -4.45 3.96
C ASN A 498 -4.75 -3.64 4.36
N PHE A 499 -4.57 -2.52 5.07
CA PHE A 499 -5.66 -1.69 5.64
C PHE A 499 -5.94 -0.44 4.79
N GLY A 500 -5.42 -0.39 3.56
CA GLY A 500 -5.53 0.78 2.72
C GLY A 500 -4.78 2.01 3.25
N PHE A 501 -4.74 3.03 2.41
CA PHE A 501 -4.04 4.28 2.67
C PHE A 501 -4.83 5.13 3.67
N SER A 502 -4.25 5.45 4.83
CA SER A 502 -4.82 6.46 5.74
C SER A 502 -4.02 7.74 5.55
N SER A 503 -4.71 8.88 5.55
CA SER A 503 -4.15 10.17 5.17
C SER A 503 -3.29 10.85 6.25
N SER A 504 -2.74 10.11 7.23
CA SER A 504 -2.08 10.69 8.40
C SER A 504 -0.67 10.15 8.62
N GLY A 505 0.28 11.07 8.88
CA GLY A 505 1.69 10.80 9.20
C GLY A 505 1.91 10.18 10.58
N SER A 506 1.19 9.10 10.85
CA SER A 506 1.18 8.38 12.11
C SER A 506 2.10 7.16 12.05
N LEU A 507 2.63 6.75 13.20
CA LEU A 507 3.13 5.40 13.42
C LEU A 507 1.95 4.54 13.90
N ILE A 508 1.60 3.51 13.15
CA ILE A 508 0.53 2.57 13.50
C ILE A 508 1.12 1.16 13.59
N ILE A 509 0.93 0.51 14.73
CA ILE A 509 1.23 -0.91 14.94
C ILE A 509 -0.08 -1.56 15.36
N SER A 510 -0.65 -2.44 14.53
CA SER A 510 -1.92 -3.09 14.86
C SER A 510 -2.01 -4.54 14.39
N ASP A 511 -2.88 -5.34 15.02
CA ASP A 511 -3.28 -6.68 14.56
C ASP A 511 -2.14 -7.71 14.37
N LEU A 512 -0.95 -7.50 14.95
CA LEU A 512 0.22 -8.38 14.77
C LEU A 512 0.61 -9.12 16.07
N PRO A 513 -0.04 -10.25 16.39
CA PRO A 513 0.16 -10.90 17.70
C PRO A 513 1.57 -11.45 17.93
N SER A 514 2.39 -11.61 16.89
CA SER A 514 3.78 -12.08 17.03
C SER A 514 4.81 -10.94 17.03
N PHE A 515 4.38 -9.70 16.78
CA PHE A 515 5.30 -8.57 16.62
C PHE A 515 5.76 -8.05 17.97
N ASN A 516 7.07 -8.09 18.22
CA ASN A 516 7.64 -7.71 19.52
C ASN A 516 8.94 -6.89 19.43
N SER A 517 9.43 -6.56 18.22
CA SER A 517 10.65 -5.75 18.09
C SER A 517 10.56 -4.79 16.91
N PHE A 518 10.77 -3.50 17.19
CA PHE A 518 10.81 -2.43 16.19
C PHE A 518 12.04 -1.55 16.41
N ASN A 519 12.62 -0.96 15.37
CA ASN A 519 13.75 -0.03 15.53
C ASN A 519 13.74 1.02 14.41
N ALA A 520 13.35 2.26 14.74
CA ALA A 520 13.41 3.41 13.82
C ALA A 520 13.69 4.72 14.59
N PRO A 521 14.95 5.01 14.95
CA PRO A 521 15.33 6.12 15.83
C PRO A 521 15.01 7.51 15.33
N SER A 522 15.15 7.71 14.02
CA SER A 522 15.12 9.06 13.47
C SER A 522 13.77 9.40 12.83
N ILE A 523 12.74 8.57 13.06
CA ILE A 523 11.45 8.76 12.41
C ILE A 523 10.69 9.95 13.02
N ASN A 524 10.31 10.89 12.16
CA ASN A 524 9.51 12.05 12.54
C ASN A 524 8.02 11.74 12.32
N VAL A 525 7.29 11.40 13.39
CA VAL A 525 5.84 11.14 13.37
C VAL A 525 5.13 12.04 14.39
N ASN A 526 3.86 12.38 14.16
CA ASN A 526 3.08 13.22 15.08
C ASN A 526 2.17 12.41 16.02
N THR A 527 1.87 11.17 15.66
CA THR A 527 0.91 10.34 16.37
C THR A 527 1.42 8.91 16.42
N ILE A 528 1.35 8.30 17.58
CA ILE A 528 1.66 6.88 17.79
C ILE A 528 0.35 6.17 18.15
N THR A 529 0.02 5.12 17.41
CA THR A 529 -1.11 4.23 17.68
C THR A 529 -0.60 2.80 17.77
N ILE A 530 -0.87 2.16 18.91
CA ILE A 530 -0.48 0.79 19.22
C ILE A 530 -1.76 0.05 19.60
N ASP A 531 -2.23 -0.82 18.71
CA ASP A 531 -3.48 -1.56 18.84
C ASP A 531 -3.25 -3.05 18.56
N ASN A 532 -2.55 -3.74 19.47
CA ASN A 532 -1.99 -5.06 19.19
C ASN A 532 -2.09 -6.04 20.38
N THR A 533 -2.93 -7.07 20.21
CA THR A 533 -3.20 -8.06 21.25
C THR A 533 -2.01 -8.92 21.69
N GLY A 534 -0.93 -9.02 20.89
CA GLY A 534 0.25 -9.83 21.22
C GLY A 534 1.55 -9.05 21.45
N LEU A 535 1.51 -7.72 21.44
CA LEU A 535 2.69 -6.91 21.73
C LEU A 535 3.02 -6.96 23.24
N THR A 536 4.24 -7.37 23.59
CA THR A 536 4.67 -7.56 24.99
C THR A 536 5.56 -6.45 25.54
N ASP A 537 6.29 -5.73 24.69
CA ASP A 537 7.15 -4.61 25.09
C ASP A 537 7.25 -3.52 24.02
N LEU A 538 7.58 -2.29 24.44
CA LEU A 538 7.75 -1.12 23.57
C LEU A 538 9.21 -0.68 23.46
N SER A 539 10.17 -1.52 23.88
CA SER A 539 11.59 -1.14 23.97
C SER A 539 12.17 -0.65 22.64
N GLY A 540 11.62 -1.18 21.54
CA GLY A 540 11.92 -0.78 20.18
C GLY A 540 11.55 0.66 19.80
N LEU A 541 10.68 1.30 20.58
CA LEU A 541 10.30 2.71 20.42
C LEU A 541 11.19 3.66 21.22
N SER A 542 12.14 3.15 22.01
CA SER A 542 13.03 3.96 22.87
C SER A 542 13.76 5.04 22.11
N SER A 543 13.99 4.85 20.82
CA SER A 543 14.70 5.79 20.00
C SER A 543 13.81 6.89 19.38
N VAL A 544 12.48 6.78 19.45
CA VAL A 544 11.54 7.78 18.94
C VAL A 544 11.50 8.98 19.89
N THR A 545 11.79 10.18 19.37
CA THR A 545 11.91 11.41 20.20
C THR A 545 11.16 12.60 19.59
N GLY A 546 10.53 13.43 20.43
CA GLY A 546 9.98 14.75 20.05
C GLY A 546 8.80 14.72 19.05
N GLY A 547 8.04 15.82 18.96
CA GLY A 547 7.00 16.01 17.94
C GLY A 547 5.71 15.19 18.09
N ILE A 548 5.67 14.19 18.98
CA ILE A 548 4.47 13.37 19.21
C ILE A 548 3.39 14.16 19.95
N THR A 549 2.30 14.53 19.29
CA THR A 549 1.18 15.23 19.93
C THR A 549 0.15 14.28 20.52
N SER A 550 0.03 13.06 19.98
CA SER A 550 -0.99 12.09 20.37
C SER A 550 -0.43 10.67 20.54
N LEU A 551 -0.79 10.03 21.64
CA LEU A 551 -0.45 8.66 21.98
C LEU A 551 -1.72 7.84 22.25
N TYR A 552 -1.90 6.78 21.48
CA TYR A 552 -3.00 5.84 21.59
C TYR A 552 -2.44 4.43 21.82
N ILE A 553 -2.64 3.86 23.01
CA ILE A 553 -2.22 2.50 23.37
C ILE A 553 -3.48 1.75 23.77
N ARG A 554 -3.98 0.91 22.86
CA ARG A 554 -5.27 0.25 23.00
C ARG A 554 -5.22 -1.25 22.78
N ASN A 555 -6.06 -2.01 23.47
CA ASN A 555 -6.23 -3.45 23.24
C ASN A 555 -4.93 -4.29 23.28
N ASN A 556 -3.92 -3.86 24.06
CA ASN A 556 -2.66 -4.59 24.20
C ASN A 556 -2.70 -5.47 25.46
N ALA A 557 -3.44 -6.57 25.37
CA ALA A 557 -3.72 -7.44 26.53
C ALA A 557 -2.45 -8.02 27.20
N GLN A 558 -1.33 -8.13 26.48
CA GLN A 558 -0.06 -8.68 26.98
C GLN A 558 0.99 -7.62 27.35
N LEU A 559 0.73 -6.33 27.10
CA LEU A 559 1.69 -5.27 27.36
C LEU A 559 1.75 -5.00 28.87
N VAL A 560 2.93 -5.18 29.48
CA VAL A 560 3.11 -5.05 30.95
C VAL A 560 3.57 -3.64 31.34
N SER A 561 4.35 -2.97 30.50
CA SER A 561 4.81 -1.61 30.77
C SER A 561 4.96 -0.76 29.50
N LEU A 562 4.99 0.57 29.69
CA LEU A 562 5.24 1.53 28.62
C LEU A 562 6.73 1.78 28.34
N ASN A 563 7.62 0.94 28.89
CA ASN A 563 9.07 1.09 28.74
C ASN A 563 9.49 1.09 27.27
N GLY A 564 10.21 2.14 26.90
CA GLY A 564 10.53 2.46 25.51
C GLY A 564 9.81 3.70 25.00
N LEU A 565 8.87 4.28 25.75
CA LEU A 565 8.30 5.60 25.44
C LEU A 565 8.97 6.74 26.21
N ASN A 566 10.03 6.45 26.98
CA ASN A 566 10.69 7.36 27.92
C ASN A 566 11.23 8.66 27.30
N ASN A 567 11.48 8.66 25.98
CA ASN A 567 12.02 9.81 25.26
C ASN A 567 10.92 10.68 24.62
N ILE A 568 9.65 10.37 24.86
CA ILE A 568 8.53 11.23 24.46
C ILE A 568 8.35 12.35 25.49
N THR A 569 8.68 13.58 25.09
CA THR A 569 8.66 14.76 25.98
C THR A 569 7.52 15.74 25.70
N GLY A 570 6.89 15.68 24.53
CA GLY A 570 6.03 16.75 24.00
C GLY A 570 4.62 16.32 23.59
N LEU A 571 3.88 15.63 24.46
CA LEU A 571 2.47 15.29 24.23
C LEU A 571 1.55 16.48 24.52
N SER A 572 0.77 16.92 23.52
CA SER A 572 -0.06 18.13 23.62
C SER A 572 -1.54 17.95 23.30
N TYR A 573 -1.93 16.80 22.73
CA TYR A 573 -3.31 16.57 22.28
C TYR A 573 -3.97 15.40 23.01
N VAL A 574 -3.52 14.16 22.82
CA VAL A 574 -4.20 12.99 23.42
C VAL A 574 -3.21 12.04 24.07
N LEU A 575 -3.54 11.58 25.28
CA LEU A 575 -3.01 10.36 25.90
C LEU A 575 -4.18 9.40 26.16
N SER A 576 -4.16 8.23 25.52
CA SER A 576 -5.23 7.24 25.64
C SER A 576 -4.64 5.86 25.90
N LEU A 577 -4.91 5.32 27.09
CA LEU A 577 -4.54 3.98 27.54
C LEU A 577 -5.85 3.19 27.77
N ILE A 578 -6.26 2.35 26.82
CA ILE A 578 -7.57 1.67 26.86
C ILE A 578 -7.42 0.16 26.65
N ASN A 579 -8.06 -0.69 27.48
CA ASN A 579 -8.04 -2.15 27.29
C ASN A 579 -6.63 -2.77 27.28
N ASN A 580 -5.74 -2.35 28.18
CA ASN A 580 -4.40 -2.95 28.33
C ASN A 580 -4.32 -3.72 29.66
N ASN A 581 -5.06 -4.83 29.78
CA ASN A 581 -5.32 -5.49 31.06
C ASN A 581 -4.07 -5.99 31.81
N SER A 582 -2.93 -6.20 31.15
CA SER A 582 -1.67 -6.58 31.84
C SER A 582 -0.79 -5.39 32.23
N LEU A 583 -1.14 -4.17 31.80
CA LEU A 583 -0.34 -2.97 31.99
C LEU A 583 -0.32 -2.59 33.46
N ASN A 584 0.86 -2.61 34.08
CA ASN A 584 1.04 -2.27 35.50
C ASN A 584 2.06 -1.15 35.75
N ASP A 585 2.79 -0.72 34.72
CA ASP A 585 3.84 0.29 34.81
C ASP A 585 3.75 1.32 33.66
N ILE A 586 3.38 2.55 34.03
CA ILE A 586 3.30 3.71 33.13
C ILE A 586 4.41 4.75 33.40
N SER A 587 5.46 4.38 34.14
CA SER A 587 6.55 5.30 34.54
C SER A 587 7.27 5.95 33.36
N ALA A 588 7.23 5.33 32.18
CA ALA A 588 7.75 5.90 30.93
C ALA A 588 7.16 7.27 30.56
N LEU A 589 5.97 7.60 31.06
CA LEU A 589 5.29 8.87 30.78
C LEU A 589 5.86 10.05 31.59
N SER A 590 6.71 9.80 32.59
CA SER A 590 7.26 10.85 33.46
C SER A 590 8.21 11.81 32.72
N GLY A 591 8.63 11.47 31.49
CA GLY A 591 9.45 12.30 30.62
C GLY A 591 8.69 13.44 29.93
N ILE A 592 7.34 13.42 29.97
CA ILE A 592 6.51 14.48 29.40
C ILE A 592 6.72 15.78 30.19
N GLN A 593 6.90 16.89 29.48
CA GLN A 593 7.26 18.17 30.09
C GLN A 593 6.21 18.65 31.11
N SER A 594 6.64 18.77 32.38
CA SER A 594 5.84 19.34 33.47
C SER A 594 5.38 20.77 33.15
N GLY A 595 4.13 21.08 33.48
CA GLY A 595 3.47 22.36 33.19
C GLY A 595 3.02 22.54 31.73
N SER A 596 3.04 21.48 30.93
CA SER A 596 2.50 21.51 29.55
C SER A 596 0.97 21.38 29.53
N THR A 597 0.37 21.75 28.39
CA THR A 597 -1.07 21.56 28.15
C THR A 597 -1.30 20.30 27.34
N MET A 598 -2.30 19.51 27.74
CA MET A 598 -2.81 18.36 26.99
C MET A 598 -4.28 18.58 26.63
N GLY A 599 -4.75 17.95 25.55
CA GLY A 599 -6.16 17.96 25.20
C GLY A 599 -6.97 17.09 26.16
N ASN A 600 -6.79 15.76 26.12
CA ASN A 600 -7.46 14.81 27.02
C ASN A 600 -6.54 13.65 27.44
N ILE A 601 -6.81 13.13 28.64
CA ILE A 601 -6.19 11.92 29.18
C ILE A 601 -7.31 10.91 29.45
N THR A 602 -7.17 9.70 28.92
CA THR A 602 -8.13 8.61 29.12
C THR A 602 -7.40 7.35 29.52
N ILE A 603 -7.69 6.83 30.70
CA ILE A 603 -7.15 5.58 31.26
C ILE A 603 -8.35 4.70 31.59
N GLN A 604 -8.60 3.70 30.74
CA GLN A 604 -9.81 2.89 30.80
C GLN A 604 -9.53 1.39 30.65
N ASN A 605 -10.16 0.53 31.44
CA ASN A 605 -10.05 -0.93 31.32
C ASN A 605 -8.58 -1.43 31.35
N ASN A 606 -7.77 -0.95 32.29
CA ASN A 606 -6.38 -1.40 32.49
C ASN A 606 -6.24 -2.10 33.85
N ASP A 607 -6.81 -3.29 33.97
CA ASP A 607 -6.89 -4.07 35.23
C ASP A 607 -5.54 -4.43 35.88
N GLY A 608 -4.41 -4.23 35.20
CA GLY A 608 -3.07 -4.43 35.76
C GLY A 608 -2.56 -3.24 36.57
N LEU A 609 -3.13 -2.06 36.38
CA LEU A 609 -2.69 -0.83 37.04
C LEU A 609 -3.14 -0.84 38.50
N THR A 610 -2.17 -0.81 39.42
CA THR A 610 -2.42 -0.66 40.86
C THR A 610 -2.21 0.78 41.33
N ASN A 611 -1.48 1.58 40.55
CA ASN A 611 -1.22 2.99 40.81
C ASN A 611 -1.03 3.77 39.50
N LEU A 612 -1.03 5.10 39.60
CA LEU A 612 -0.81 6.02 38.46
C LEU A 612 0.57 6.69 38.46
N ASN A 613 1.57 6.12 39.14
CA ASN A 613 2.91 6.69 39.17
C ASN A 613 3.53 6.72 37.76
N GLY A 614 3.91 7.91 37.31
CA GLY A 614 4.41 8.13 35.96
C GLY A 614 3.59 9.11 35.15
N LEU A 615 2.34 9.41 35.55
CA LEU A 615 1.59 10.50 34.95
C LEU A 615 2.34 11.85 35.10
N PRO A 616 2.32 12.71 34.08
CA PRO A 616 3.03 13.98 34.12
C PRO A 616 2.21 15.10 34.77
N ASP A 617 2.87 16.14 35.28
CA ASP A 617 2.17 17.35 35.73
C ASP A 617 1.69 18.16 34.51
N VAL A 618 0.41 18.13 34.19
CA VAL A 618 -0.14 18.77 32.98
C VAL A 618 -1.51 19.39 33.21
N THR A 619 -1.82 20.41 32.41
CA THR A 619 -3.18 20.99 32.34
C THR A 619 -3.95 20.38 31.17
N VAL A 620 -5.03 19.67 31.46
CA VAL A 620 -5.97 19.07 30.51
C VAL A 620 -7.03 20.09 30.12
N THR A 621 -7.12 20.39 28.82
CA THR A 621 -7.85 21.56 28.30
C THR A 621 -9.14 21.24 27.56
N ASN A 622 -9.30 20.02 27.02
CA ASN A 622 -10.53 19.62 26.34
C ASN A 622 -11.65 19.34 27.35
N SER A 623 -12.90 19.51 26.90
CA SER A 623 -14.09 19.25 27.71
C SER A 623 -14.26 17.79 28.14
N SER A 624 -13.63 16.84 27.44
CA SER A 624 -13.58 15.43 27.86
C SER A 624 -12.82 15.24 29.17
N GLY A 625 -11.86 16.12 29.46
CA GLY A 625 -11.12 16.14 30.72
C GLY A 625 -10.16 14.96 30.92
N PHE A 626 -9.92 14.66 32.19
CA PHE A 626 -9.22 13.47 32.67
C PHE A 626 -10.26 12.39 32.97
N VAL A 627 -10.12 11.23 32.34
CA VAL A 627 -11.05 10.10 32.45
C VAL A 627 -10.31 8.88 32.99
N LEU A 628 -10.76 8.37 34.13
CA LEU A 628 -10.24 7.18 34.79
C LEU A 628 -11.40 6.22 35.05
N GLU A 629 -11.54 5.22 34.17
CA GLU A 629 -12.70 4.33 34.18
C GLU A 629 -12.32 2.84 34.22
N ASN A 630 -13.00 2.04 35.03
CA ASN A 630 -12.91 0.57 34.97
C ASN A 630 -11.47 0.03 35.10
N ASN A 631 -10.67 0.55 36.02
CA ASN A 631 -9.33 0.00 36.30
C ASN A 631 -9.39 -0.77 37.63
N ASN A 632 -9.91 -2.00 37.59
CA ASN A 632 -10.43 -2.66 38.79
C ASN A 632 -9.38 -3.03 39.84
N ALA A 633 -8.09 -3.06 39.50
CA ALA A 633 -7.00 -3.29 40.48
C ALA A 633 -6.39 -2.00 41.05
N LEU A 634 -6.88 -0.84 40.61
CA LEU A 634 -6.32 0.46 40.97
C LEU A 634 -6.67 0.82 42.40
N THR A 635 -5.66 0.91 43.27
CA THR A 635 -5.83 1.26 44.69
C THR A 635 -5.25 2.62 45.05
N ASP A 636 -4.37 3.17 44.21
CA ASP A 636 -3.61 4.40 44.51
C ASP A 636 -3.61 5.37 43.32
N ILE A 637 -4.33 6.49 43.47
CA ILE A 637 -4.40 7.54 42.46
C ILE A 637 -3.51 8.75 42.76
N SER A 638 -2.57 8.64 43.70
CA SER A 638 -1.70 9.76 44.11
C SER A 638 -0.82 10.32 42.98
N GLY A 639 -0.59 9.52 41.94
CA GLY A 639 0.04 9.96 40.69
C GLY A 639 -0.73 11.05 39.93
N MET A 640 -1.99 11.33 40.30
CA MET A 640 -2.80 12.41 39.71
C MET A 640 -2.56 13.80 40.32
N THR A 641 -1.76 13.93 41.37
CA THR A 641 -1.54 15.21 42.08
C THR A 641 -1.04 16.35 41.19
N GLY A 642 -0.39 16.05 40.06
CA GLY A 642 0.07 17.03 39.07
C GLY A 642 -0.93 17.37 37.96
N ILE A 643 -2.09 16.72 37.91
CA ILE A 643 -3.05 16.84 36.82
C ILE A 643 -4.07 17.93 37.13
N SER A 644 -4.05 19.01 36.37
CA SER A 644 -5.12 20.02 36.40
C SER A 644 -6.10 19.82 35.25
N ALA A 645 -7.42 19.80 35.50
CA ALA A 645 -8.41 19.57 34.45
C ALA A 645 -9.72 20.31 34.74
N ARG A 646 -10.50 20.61 33.70
CA ARG A 646 -11.88 21.10 33.86
C ARG A 646 -12.80 20.01 34.38
N ARG A 647 -12.65 18.80 33.84
CA ARG A 647 -13.45 17.64 34.19
C ARG A 647 -12.53 16.52 34.65
N ILE A 648 -12.81 15.94 35.80
CA ILE A 648 -12.17 14.73 36.32
C ILE A 648 -13.27 13.71 36.55
N LEU A 649 -13.25 12.61 35.78
CA LEU A 649 -14.17 11.48 35.93
C LEU A 649 -13.40 10.28 36.48
N ILE A 650 -13.87 9.76 37.61
CA ILE A 650 -13.38 8.56 38.27
C ILE A 650 -14.55 7.60 38.40
N SER A 651 -14.59 6.56 37.57
CA SER A 651 -15.72 5.62 37.53
C SER A 651 -15.32 4.15 37.49
N GLY A 652 -16.04 3.26 38.16
CA GLY A 652 -15.83 1.81 38.03
C GLY A 652 -14.47 1.29 38.50
N ASN A 653 -13.76 2.01 39.39
CA ASN A 653 -12.47 1.55 39.90
C ASN A 653 -12.66 0.79 41.21
N ASP A 654 -13.16 -0.45 41.13
CA ASP A 654 -13.68 -1.24 42.25
C ASP A 654 -12.74 -1.43 43.45
N ALA A 655 -11.42 -1.34 43.27
CA ALA A 655 -10.44 -1.48 44.36
C ALA A 655 -10.03 -0.14 45.01
N LEU A 656 -10.50 0.99 44.49
CA LEU A 656 -10.16 2.32 44.96
C LEU A 656 -10.91 2.62 46.27
N ASN A 657 -10.17 2.84 47.35
CA ASN A 657 -10.73 2.98 48.71
C ASN A 657 -10.75 4.43 49.24
N ASP A 658 -9.93 5.31 48.67
CA ASP A 658 -9.88 6.75 48.95
C ASP A 658 -9.54 7.54 47.68
N LEU A 659 -9.54 8.86 47.77
CA LEU A 659 -9.26 9.76 46.64
C LEU A 659 -7.93 10.51 46.81
N THR A 660 -6.97 9.91 47.52
CA THR A 660 -5.63 10.48 47.72
C THR A 660 -4.95 10.70 46.39
N GLY A 661 -4.85 11.96 45.96
CA GLY A 661 -4.31 12.35 44.66
C GLY A 661 -5.18 13.34 43.90
N VAL A 662 -6.46 13.45 44.24
CA VAL A 662 -7.34 14.50 43.75
C VAL A 662 -7.11 15.77 44.58
N ASP A 663 -6.85 16.89 43.90
CA ASP A 663 -6.73 18.21 44.53
C ASP A 663 -7.76 19.16 43.92
N PHE A 664 -8.57 19.81 44.76
CA PHE A 664 -9.53 20.79 44.29
C PHE A 664 -8.89 22.03 43.65
N GLN A 665 -7.66 22.39 44.03
CA GLN A 665 -6.92 23.48 43.37
C GLN A 665 -6.54 23.15 41.92
N ASN A 666 -6.51 21.87 41.58
CA ASN A 666 -6.23 21.40 40.23
C ASN A 666 -7.47 21.34 39.34
N LEU A 667 -8.67 21.54 39.89
CA LEU A 667 -9.88 21.67 39.09
C LEU A 667 -9.97 23.08 38.50
N THR A 668 -9.84 23.20 37.18
CA THR A 668 -9.87 24.50 36.51
C THR A 668 -11.31 24.94 36.26
N SER A 669 -11.67 26.16 36.70
CA SER A 669 -13.03 26.69 36.57
C SER A 669 -13.48 26.91 35.11
N GLY A 670 -14.80 26.90 34.90
CA GLY A 670 -15.43 27.17 33.60
C GLY A 670 -16.77 26.43 33.43
N SER A 671 -17.48 26.73 32.35
CA SER A 671 -18.74 26.04 32.05
C SER A 671 -18.50 24.53 31.85
N SER A 672 -19.19 23.70 32.63
CA SER A 672 -19.04 22.22 32.71
C SER A 672 -17.80 21.72 33.45
N ALA A 673 -17.16 22.56 34.27
CA ALA A 673 -16.12 22.07 35.17
C ALA A 673 -16.74 21.16 36.24
N SER A 674 -16.18 19.97 36.44
CA SER A 674 -16.81 18.93 37.26
C SER A 674 -15.80 17.94 37.86
N LEU A 675 -16.06 17.54 39.10
CA LEU A 675 -15.54 16.32 39.68
C LEU A 675 -16.66 15.29 39.75
N GLU A 676 -16.38 14.14 39.17
CA GLU A 676 -17.36 13.13 38.82
C GLU A 676 -16.86 11.78 39.37
N VAL A 677 -17.45 11.29 40.46
CA VAL A 677 -17.05 10.06 41.16
C VAL A 677 -18.21 9.08 41.17
N TYR A 678 -18.12 8.03 40.35
CA TYR A 678 -19.22 7.10 40.09
C TYR A 678 -18.82 5.64 40.31
N ASP A 679 -19.69 4.79 40.86
CA ASP A 679 -19.52 3.33 40.79
C ASP A 679 -18.14 2.81 41.28
N ASN A 680 -17.54 3.43 42.31
CA ASN A 680 -16.30 2.95 42.91
C ASN A 680 -16.63 2.16 44.18
N ASP A 681 -16.88 0.87 44.02
CA ASP A 681 -17.50 0.04 45.06
C ASP A 681 -16.71 -0.09 46.37
N ALA A 682 -15.37 0.02 46.36
CA ALA A 682 -14.55 -0.01 47.59
C ALA A 682 -14.38 1.36 48.27
N LEU A 683 -14.86 2.45 47.66
CA LEU A 683 -14.68 3.80 48.19
C LEU A 683 -15.52 3.99 49.45
N THR A 684 -14.88 4.06 50.62
CA THR A 684 -15.59 4.21 51.91
C THR A 684 -15.72 5.66 52.36
N SER A 685 -14.86 6.54 51.85
CA SER A 685 -14.84 7.97 52.21
C SER A 685 -14.32 8.82 51.06
N LEU A 686 -14.65 10.12 51.07
CA LEU A 686 -14.02 11.12 50.20
C LEU A 686 -12.66 11.62 50.73
N SER A 687 -12.07 10.93 51.70
CA SER A 687 -10.78 11.32 52.26
C SER A 687 -9.66 11.22 51.23
N GLY A 688 -8.57 11.96 51.47
CA GLY A 688 -7.45 12.04 50.54
C GLY A 688 -7.57 13.15 49.48
N ILE A 689 -8.77 13.72 49.29
CA ILE A 689 -8.90 14.96 48.52
C ILE A 689 -8.23 16.12 49.29
N SER A 690 -7.28 16.83 48.68
CA SER A 690 -6.81 18.11 49.22
C SER A 690 -7.86 19.20 48.96
N ASN A 691 -8.44 19.73 50.03
CA ASN A 691 -9.61 20.61 49.98
C ASN A 691 -9.24 22.10 50.03
N THR A 692 -10.15 22.94 49.52
CA THR A 692 -10.18 24.40 49.67
C THR A 692 -11.55 24.83 50.16
N SER A 693 -11.65 25.93 50.92
CA SER A 693 -12.95 26.43 51.40
C SER A 693 -13.92 26.88 50.30
N SER A 694 -13.47 26.94 49.05
CA SER A 694 -14.23 27.43 47.91
C SER A 694 -13.84 26.64 46.66
N LEU A 695 -14.84 26.18 45.92
CA LEU A 695 -14.72 25.38 44.71
C LEU A 695 -15.70 25.90 43.65
N ASP A 696 -15.28 26.02 42.40
CA ASP A 696 -16.11 26.55 41.30
C ASP A 696 -16.32 25.48 40.21
N VAL A 697 -16.90 24.35 40.62
CA VAL A 697 -17.20 23.17 39.78
C VAL A 697 -18.50 22.48 40.22
N ASP A 698 -19.04 21.63 39.36
CA ASP A 698 -20.04 20.62 39.75
C ASP A 698 -19.35 19.48 40.52
N LEU A 699 -19.97 19.00 41.60
CA LEU A 699 -19.51 17.84 42.37
C LEU A 699 -20.57 16.74 42.33
N ASN A 700 -20.27 15.65 41.64
CA ASN A 700 -21.17 14.52 41.48
C ASN A 700 -20.57 13.27 42.10
N ILE A 701 -21.29 12.69 43.06
CA ILE A 701 -20.90 11.48 43.81
C ILE A 701 -22.07 10.51 43.73
N GLU A 702 -21.99 9.53 42.85
CA GLU A 702 -23.14 8.65 42.57
C GLU A 702 -22.75 7.17 42.54
N GLU A 703 -23.65 6.29 42.98
CA GLU A 703 -23.47 4.82 42.89
C GLU A 703 -22.21 4.26 43.61
N ASN A 704 -21.60 4.97 44.56
CA ASN A 704 -20.48 4.44 45.35
C ASN A 704 -21.03 3.67 46.56
N ASN A 705 -21.31 2.38 46.38
CA ASN A 705 -22.14 1.61 47.31
C ASN A 705 -21.56 1.48 48.73
N SER A 706 -20.23 1.46 48.89
CA SER A 706 -19.57 1.38 50.21
C SER A 706 -19.29 2.73 50.86
N LEU A 707 -19.63 3.85 50.21
CA LEU A 707 -19.36 5.18 50.73
C LEU A 707 -20.21 5.44 51.97
N THR A 708 -19.56 5.62 53.12
CA THR A 708 -20.24 5.94 54.40
C THR A 708 -19.95 7.36 54.87
N ASP A 709 -18.78 7.90 54.50
CA ASP A 709 -18.22 9.13 55.07
C ASP A 709 -18.01 10.21 53.99
N ILE A 710 -18.73 11.33 54.13
CA ILE A 710 -18.61 12.54 53.31
C ILE A 710 -18.18 13.76 54.14
N SER A 711 -17.53 13.54 55.28
CA SER A 711 -17.06 14.57 56.21
C SER A 711 -16.16 15.63 55.57
N LEU A 712 -15.47 15.29 54.47
CA LEU A 712 -14.70 16.24 53.66
C LEU A 712 -15.54 17.47 53.24
N LEU A 713 -16.85 17.32 53.04
CA LEU A 713 -17.72 18.42 52.62
C LEU A 713 -17.93 19.49 53.72
N GLU A 714 -17.51 19.25 54.97
CA GLU A 714 -17.69 20.19 56.09
C GLU A 714 -16.90 21.48 55.87
N GLU A 715 -15.74 21.35 55.22
CA GLU A 715 -14.82 22.47 55.01
C GLU A 715 -15.21 23.34 53.80
N LEU A 716 -16.16 22.90 52.97
CA LEU A 716 -16.64 23.65 51.80
C LEU A 716 -17.62 24.74 52.21
N ILE A 717 -17.21 26.00 52.05
CA ILE A 717 -18.03 27.19 52.31
C ILE A 717 -18.74 27.66 51.03
N TYR A 718 -18.15 27.40 49.86
CA TYR A 718 -18.69 27.82 48.56
C TYR A 718 -18.50 26.74 47.50
N LEU A 719 -19.59 26.41 46.78
CA LEU A 719 -19.58 25.58 45.58
C LEU A 719 -20.28 26.33 44.41
N GLY A 720 -19.51 26.68 43.38
CA GLY A 720 -19.97 27.42 42.20
C GLY A 720 -20.79 26.59 41.20
N GLY A 721 -20.82 25.26 41.35
CA GLY A 721 -21.64 24.35 40.56
C GLY A 721 -22.74 23.68 41.36
N SER A 722 -23.23 22.55 40.86
CA SER A 722 -24.23 21.69 41.50
C SER A 722 -23.58 20.67 42.43
N LEU A 723 -24.29 20.27 43.49
CA LEU A 723 -23.92 19.15 44.35
C LEU A 723 -24.90 18.01 44.13
N THR A 724 -24.43 16.90 43.57
CA THR A 724 -25.23 15.70 43.29
C THR A 724 -24.69 14.53 44.11
N ILE A 725 -25.51 13.99 45.01
CA ILE A 725 -25.18 12.82 45.84
C ILE A 725 -26.32 11.80 45.71
N THR A 726 -26.17 10.80 44.84
CA THR A 726 -27.26 9.84 44.58
C THR A 726 -26.84 8.38 44.61
N ASN A 727 -27.76 7.49 44.96
CA ASN A 727 -27.56 6.04 44.90
C ASN A 727 -26.33 5.50 45.67
N ASN A 728 -25.83 6.21 46.69
CA ASN A 728 -24.75 5.72 47.56
C ASN A 728 -25.38 4.94 48.72
N SER A 729 -25.58 3.63 48.52
CA SER A 729 -26.47 2.83 49.37
C SER A 729 -26.04 2.68 50.84
N SER A 730 -24.74 2.80 51.16
CA SER A 730 -24.24 2.78 52.55
C SER A 730 -24.10 4.17 53.19
N LEU A 731 -24.36 5.25 52.45
CA LEU A 731 -24.12 6.61 52.92
C LEU A 731 -25.20 7.01 53.90
N ASN A 732 -24.89 6.99 55.20
CA ASN A 732 -25.81 7.29 56.30
C ASN A 732 -25.49 8.59 57.06
N GLU A 733 -24.37 9.24 56.78
CA GLU A 733 -23.92 10.51 57.39
C GLU A 733 -24.16 11.71 56.45
N CYS A 734 -25.39 12.24 56.41
CA CYS A 734 -25.75 13.33 55.49
C CYS A 734 -26.08 14.67 56.17
N CYS A 735 -25.89 14.77 57.47
CA CYS A 735 -26.17 16.01 58.19
C CYS A 735 -25.26 17.16 57.77
N ILE A 736 -24.08 16.85 57.26
CA ILE A 736 -23.16 17.84 56.67
C ILE A 736 -23.77 18.60 55.49
N VAL A 737 -24.68 17.96 54.76
CA VAL A 737 -25.34 18.58 53.61
C VAL A 737 -26.34 19.66 54.06
N ARG A 738 -26.72 19.68 55.34
CA ARG A 738 -27.48 20.80 55.92
C ARG A 738 -26.77 22.12 55.76
N ASN A 739 -25.43 22.15 55.67
CA ASN A 739 -24.72 23.40 55.46
C ASN A 739 -25.21 24.14 54.19
N PHE A 740 -25.50 23.40 53.13
CA PHE A 740 -26.04 23.94 51.88
C PHE A 740 -27.55 24.18 51.91
N ILE A 741 -28.30 23.44 52.76
CA ILE A 741 -29.75 23.60 52.92
C ILE A 741 -30.08 24.82 53.78
N ASP A 742 -29.35 25.00 54.89
CA ASP A 742 -29.54 26.07 55.88
C ASP A 742 -28.82 27.37 55.46
N GLY A 743 -27.97 27.31 54.42
CA GLY A 743 -27.27 28.46 53.85
C GLY A 743 -26.02 28.89 54.61
N THR A 744 -25.43 28.03 55.45
CA THR A 744 -24.11 28.26 56.06
C THR A 744 -22.97 28.02 55.07
N SER A 745 -23.21 27.18 54.06
CA SER A 745 -22.42 27.05 52.83
C SER A 745 -23.25 27.48 51.63
N TYR A 746 -22.60 28.09 50.65
CA TYR A 746 -23.24 28.66 49.47
C TYR A 746 -23.10 27.74 48.25
N LEU A 747 -24.19 27.59 47.48
CA LEU A 747 -24.29 26.76 46.28
C LEU A 747 -24.90 27.58 45.14
N ASP A 748 -24.20 27.73 44.01
CA ASP A 748 -24.72 28.42 42.82
C ASP A 748 -25.60 27.52 41.93
N GLY A 749 -25.34 26.20 41.94
CA GLY A 749 -26.09 25.20 41.17
C GLY A 749 -27.24 24.53 41.95
N ASN A 750 -27.60 23.32 41.52
CA ASN A 750 -28.66 22.54 42.16
C ASN A 750 -28.10 21.64 43.26
N LEU A 751 -28.85 21.49 44.36
CA LEU A 751 -28.63 20.43 45.34
C LEU A 751 -29.53 19.23 45.00
N VAL A 752 -28.91 18.10 44.65
CA VAL A 752 -29.62 16.86 44.30
C VAL A 752 -29.16 15.74 45.23
N ILE A 753 -30.08 15.21 46.03
CA ILE A 753 -29.82 14.09 46.93
C ILE A 753 -30.97 13.09 46.82
N SER A 754 -30.67 11.85 46.45
CA SER A 754 -31.69 10.81 46.29
C SER A 754 -31.11 9.40 46.28
N GLY A 755 -31.84 8.41 46.80
CA GLY A 755 -31.48 6.99 46.63
C GLY A 755 -30.27 6.50 47.44
N ASN A 756 -29.76 7.32 48.37
CA ASN A 756 -28.76 6.90 49.36
C ASN A 756 -29.40 6.09 50.50
N ASP A 757 -28.68 5.82 51.61
CA ASP A 757 -29.24 5.15 52.79
C ASP A 757 -30.56 5.80 53.24
N THR A 758 -31.38 5.05 53.98
CA THR A 758 -32.63 5.52 54.59
C THR A 758 -32.52 6.89 55.25
N SER A 759 -31.46 7.17 56.01
CA SER A 759 -31.24 8.48 56.67
C SER A 759 -30.87 9.62 55.71
N CYS A 760 -30.46 9.27 54.48
CA CYS A 760 -29.90 10.13 53.45
C CYS A 760 -30.69 10.08 52.13
N SER A 761 -31.87 9.47 52.15
CA SER A 761 -32.64 9.12 50.94
C SER A 761 -33.15 10.32 50.14
N GLY A 762 -33.08 11.53 50.72
CA GLY A 762 -33.31 12.82 50.07
C GLY A 762 -33.48 13.96 51.08
N ILE A 763 -33.71 15.18 50.60
CA ILE A 763 -33.87 16.39 51.44
C ILE A 763 -34.88 16.19 52.60
N PRO A 764 -36.08 15.62 52.38
CA PRO A 764 -37.04 15.40 53.48
C PRO A 764 -36.51 14.47 54.58
N ALA A 765 -35.77 13.41 54.21
CA ALA A 765 -35.20 12.48 55.19
C ALA A 765 -34.08 13.16 55.99
N ILE A 766 -33.23 13.94 55.33
CA ILE A 766 -32.17 14.72 55.98
C ILE A 766 -32.77 15.74 56.96
N LEU A 767 -33.82 16.48 56.56
CA LEU A 767 -34.47 17.44 57.46
C LEU A 767 -35.11 16.77 58.69
N VAL A 768 -35.44 15.48 58.64
CA VAL A 768 -36.01 14.73 59.77
C VAL A 768 -34.91 14.12 60.62
N VAL A 769 -33.95 13.41 60.03
CA VAL A 769 -32.87 12.73 60.75
C VAL A 769 -31.87 13.72 61.33
N CYS A 770 -31.61 14.79 60.60
CA CYS A 770 -30.73 15.86 61.01
C CYS A 770 -31.52 17.05 61.55
N ALA A 771 -32.84 16.93 61.77
CA ALA A 771 -33.56 17.90 62.58
C ALA A 771 -32.82 18.01 63.90
N VAL A 772 -32.55 19.23 64.33
CA VAL A 772 -32.34 19.50 65.76
C VAL A 772 -33.69 19.19 66.40
N SER A 773 -33.94 17.92 66.71
CA SER A 773 -35.25 17.48 67.21
C SER A 773 -35.28 17.72 68.70
N GLN A 774 -35.77 18.92 69.04
CA GLN A 774 -36.22 19.39 70.35
C GLN A 774 -35.10 19.44 71.39
N ALA A 775 -34.87 20.63 71.96
CA ALA A 775 -34.10 20.70 73.18
C ALA A 775 -34.81 19.84 74.25
N ASP A 776 -34.02 18.98 74.85
CA ASP A 776 -34.27 18.20 76.07
C ASP A 776 -33.03 18.60 76.88
N ASP A 777 -33.10 19.78 77.50
CA ASP A 777 -31.94 20.50 78.02
C ASP A 777 -31.32 19.79 79.24
N ASP A 778 -32.03 18.84 79.84
CA ASP A 778 -31.64 18.06 81.00
C ASP A 778 -31.53 16.54 80.77
N GLU A 779 -31.83 16.06 79.56
CA GLU A 779 -31.70 14.67 79.09
C GLU A 779 -32.59 13.65 79.83
N ASP A 780 -33.77 14.09 80.27
CA ASP A 780 -34.71 13.28 81.06
C ASP A 780 -35.62 12.38 80.19
N GLY A 781 -35.59 12.61 78.87
CA GLY A 781 -36.36 11.88 77.87
C GLY A 781 -37.69 12.51 77.50
N LEU A 782 -37.98 13.71 78.00
CA LEU A 782 -39.09 14.57 77.61
C LEU A 782 -38.56 15.86 76.99
N ILE A 783 -39.25 16.33 75.97
CA ILE A 783 -38.83 17.53 75.23
C ILE A 783 -39.24 18.79 76.00
N ASN A 784 -38.46 19.87 75.96
CA ASN A 784 -38.69 21.11 76.73
C ASN A 784 -40.14 21.66 76.69
N THR A 785 -40.88 21.43 75.60
CA THR A 785 -42.28 21.89 75.46
C THR A 785 -43.32 21.01 76.14
N GLU A 786 -42.96 19.80 76.52
CA GLU A 786 -43.78 18.80 77.22
C GLU A 786 -43.24 18.50 78.63
N ASP A 787 -42.23 19.23 79.06
CA ASP A 787 -41.50 19.05 80.31
C ASP A 787 -41.79 20.22 81.29
N ASN A 788 -42.29 19.87 82.48
CA ASN A 788 -42.58 20.82 83.56
C ASN A 788 -41.33 21.19 84.39
N CYS A 789 -40.15 20.65 84.07
CA CYS A 789 -38.85 21.03 84.61
C CYS A 789 -37.75 21.04 83.53
N THR A 790 -37.87 21.95 82.56
CA THR A 790 -36.99 22.09 81.37
C THR A 790 -35.47 21.96 81.59
N ASP A 791 -34.96 22.20 82.80
CA ASP A 791 -33.53 22.17 83.12
C ASP A 791 -33.16 21.14 84.22
N VAL A 792 -34.11 20.30 84.69
CA VAL A 792 -33.92 19.38 85.83
C VAL A 792 -34.62 18.02 85.61
N ASP A 793 -33.82 16.99 85.34
CA ASP A 793 -34.26 15.61 85.05
C ASP A 793 -35.39 15.13 85.95
N ASN A 794 -36.61 15.02 85.40
CA ASN A 794 -37.79 14.52 86.09
C ASN A 794 -38.74 13.72 85.17
N PRO A 795 -38.33 12.52 84.70
CA PRO A 795 -39.05 11.79 83.65
C PRO A 795 -40.50 11.36 84.00
N ASN A 796 -40.88 11.52 85.27
CA ASN A 796 -42.20 11.21 85.80
C ASN A 796 -43.18 12.40 85.83
N GLN A 797 -42.70 13.63 85.57
CA GLN A 797 -43.48 14.86 85.45
C GLN A 797 -44.44 15.08 86.61
N ILE A 798 -44.00 14.72 87.83
CA ILE A 798 -44.83 14.90 89.03
C ILE A 798 -44.90 16.40 89.33
N ASP A 799 -46.13 16.91 89.41
CA ASP A 799 -46.51 18.27 89.84
C ASP A 799 -47.60 18.08 90.91
N THR A 800 -47.20 18.16 92.17
CA THR A 800 -48.02 17.78 93.32
C THR A 800 -49.12 18.80 93.60
N ASP A 801 -48.90 20.08 93.30
CA ASP A 801 -49.85 21.16 93.60
C ASP A 801 -50.57 21.76 92.37
N GLY A 802 -50.13 21.40 91.17
CA GLY A 802 -50.79 21.65 89.89
C GLY A 802 -50.54 23.05 89.32
N ASP A 803 -49.41 23.68 89.65
CA ASP A 803 -49.09 25.04 89.19
C ASP A 803 -48.35 25.13 87.84
N GLY A 804 -47.93 23.97 87.30
CA GLY A 804 -47.24 23.83 86.02
C GLY A 804 -45.72 23.74 86.10
N ILE A 805 -45.11 23.77 87.30
CA ILE A 805 -43.69 23.50 87.56
C ILE A 805 -43.59 22.13 88.26
N GLY A 806 -42.66 21.27 87.83
CA GLY A 806 -42.52 19.93 88.43
C GLY A 806 -41.85 19.95 89.80
N ASP A 807 -42.22 19.01 90.68
CA ASP A 807 -41.70 18.87 92.05
C ASP A 807 -40.15 18.85 92.13
N ALA A 808 -39.49 18.46 91.04
CA ALA A 808 -38.03 18.38 90.94
C ALA A 808 -37.34 19.75 90.83
N CYS A 809 -38.00 20.72 90.20
CA CYS A 809 -37.50 22.09 89.98
C CYS A 809 -38.35 23.15 90.71
N ASP A 810 -39.41 22.73 91.40
CA ASP A 810 -40.28 23.59 92.19
C ASP A 810 -39.65 23.91 93.56
N ASN A 811 -39.45 25.20 93.84
CA ASN A 811 -38.98 25.70 95.12
C ASN A 811 -40.05 25.67 96.24
N CYS A 812 -41.30 25.30 95.93
CA CYS A 812 -42.39 25.04 96.86
C CYS A 812 -43.33 23.87 96.45
N PRO A 813 -42.86 22.60 96.44
CA PRO A 813 -43.56 21.44 95.84
C PRO A 813 -44.98 21.11 96.35
N ASP A 814 -45.41 21.70 97.47
CA ASP A 814 -46.73 21.48 98.07
C ASP A 814 -47.61 22.75 98.01
N THR A 815 -47.16 23.85 97.41
CA THR A 815 -47.84 25.16 97.43
C THR A 815 -47.60 25.99 96.16
N ALA A 816 -48.61 25.97 95.28
CA ALA A 816 -48.57 26.58 93.95
C ALA A 816 -48.01 28.02 93.89
N ASN A 817 -46.93 28.19 93.13
CA ASN A 817 -46.25 29.43 92.76
C ASN A 817 -45.53 29.31 91.40
N SER A 818 -46.29 29.38 90.31
CA SER A 818 -45.77 29.28 88.94
C SER A 818 -44.69 30.31 88.54
N ASP A 819 -44.43 31.33 89.37
CA ASP A 819 -43.39 32.34 89.16
C ASP A 819 -42.07 32.05 89.90
N GLN A 820 -42.02 30.98 90.71
CA GLN A 820 -40.83 30.45 91.38
C GLN A 820 -40.03 31.53 92.15
N ALA A 821 -40.71 32.55 92.69
CA ALA A 821 -40.05 33.65 93.40
C ALA A 821 -39.31 33.16 94.66
N ASP A 822 -37.99 33.34 94.69
CA ASP A 822 -37.14 33.15 95.87
C ASP A 822 -36.26 34.40 96.02
N THR A 823 -36.71 35.32 96.88
CA THR A 823 -36.05 36.62 97.06
C THR A 823 -34.64 36.48 97.65
N ASN A 824 -34.36 35.41 98.37
CA ASN A 824 -33.10 35.24 99.10
C ASN A 824 -32.14 34.21 98.45
N GLY A 825 -32.61 33.44 97.47
CA GLY A 825 -31.84 32.50 96.64
C GLY A 825 -31.40 31.24 97.39
N ASN A 826 -32.10 30.83 98.45
CA ASN A 826 -31.76 29.64 99.23
C ASN A 826 -32.40 28.34 98.71
N GLY A 827 -33.20 28.41 97.64
CA GLY A 827 -33.87 27.27 97.02
C GLY A 827 -35.21 26.89 97.65
N ILE A 828 -35.76 27.72 98.55
CA ILE A 828 -37.11 27.60 99.11
C ILE A 828 -37.89 28.85 98.69
N GLY A 829 -39.03 28.67 98.02
CA GLY A 829 -39.80 29.80 97.49
C GLY A 829 -40.43 30.66 98.58
N ASP A 830 -40.61 31.95 98.28
CA ASP A 830 -41.13 32.97 99.20
C ASP A 830 -42.51 32.58 99.78
N VAL A 831 -43.30 31.76 99.07
CA VAL A 831 -44.65 31.35 99.48
C VAL A 831 -44.69 30.20 100.50
N CYS A 832 -43.66 29.34 100.51
CA CYS A 832 -43.55 28.19 101.43
C CYS A 832 -42.43 28.39 102.48
N GLU A 833 -41.67 29.48 102.41
CA GLU A 833 -40.66 29.82 103.40
C GLU A 833 -41.29 30.36 104.70
N SER A 834 -41.02 29.68 105.82
CA SER A 834 -41.38 30.16 107.16
C SER A 834 -40.23 30.97 107.78
N SER A 835 -40.50 32.23 108.12
CA SER A 835 -39.54 33.23 108.61
C SER A 835 -38.63 32.74 109.76
N GLY A 836 -37.31 32.63 109.49
CA GLY A 836 -36.33 32.17 110.49
C GLY A 836 -34.85 32.41 110.18
N THR A 837 -34.40 33.68 110.15
CA THR A 837 -33.09 34.19 110.63
C THR A 837 -31.73 33.52 110.24
N ILE A 838 -31.00 34.26 109.37
CA ILE A 838 -29.57 34.71 109.33
C ILE A 838 -28.36 33.72 109.23
N ASP A 839 -27.52 34.05 108.23
CA ASP A 839 -26.04 34.25 108.23
C ASP A 839 -25.10 33.08 107.92
N THR A 840 -24.30 33.18 106.84
CA THR A 840 -22.89 33.65 106.89
C THR A 840 -22.11 33.23 105.64
N GLY A 841 -21.72 34.22 104.84
CA GLY A 841 -20.31 34.42 104.53
C GLY A 841 -19.60 33.48 103.55
N SER A 842 -19.36 34.02 102.35
CA SER A 842 -18.03 34.14 101.71
C SER A 842 -17.15 32.90 101.61
N SER A 843 -16.91 32.46 100.37
CA SER A 843 -15.54 32.18 99.95
C SER A 843 -15.38 32.22 98.44
N ASN A 844 -14.37 32.98 98.03
CA ASN A 844 -13.58 32.85 96.81
C ASN A 844 -13.94 33.76 95.64
N GLY A 845 -13.19 34.87 95.61
CA GLY A 845 -12.29 35.05 94.47
C GLY A 845 -12.92 35.84 93.35
N GLY A 846 -12.72 37.15 93.42
CA GLY A 846 -13.00 38.03 92.31
C GLY A 846 -12.30 37.59 91.02
N ILE A 847 -12.92 37.97 89.92
CA ILE A 847 -12.26 38.18 88.65
C ILE A 847 -11.17 39.25 88.87
N GLY A 848 -9.91 38.82 88.99
CA GLY A 848 -8.78 39.57 88.43
C GLY A 848 -8.60 39.04 87.00
N ILE A 849 -8.42 39.86 85.97
CA ILE A 849 -7.31 40.81 85.77
C ILE A 849 -7.83 41.99 84.89
N GLY A 850 -7.45 43.25 85.09
CA GLY A 850 -6.45 43.82 85.98
C GLY A 850 -5.89 45.15 85.44
N THR A 851 -5.14 45.87 86.27
CA THR A 851 -4.46 47.15 85.97
C THR A 851 -5.37 48.37 85.72
N THR A 852 -4.79 49.55 85.88
CA THR A 852 -5.51 50.82 85.99
C THR A 852 -5.79 51.57 84.68
N THR A 853 -5.45 51.07 83.47
CA THR A 853 -5.93 51.62 82.17
C THR A 853 -5.32 50.92 80.92
N PRO A 854 -6.11 50.16 80.13
CA PRO A 854 -6.01 50.23 78.65
C PRO A 854 -7.36 50.35 77.90
N HIS A 855 -7.27 50.89 76.68
CA HIS A 855 -8.32 51.49 75.85
C HIS A 855 -8.94 50.56 74.78
N SER A 856 -9.43 49.37 75.14
CA SER A 856 -10.40 48.57 74.36
C SER A 856 -10.88 47.40 75.23
N GLN A 857 -12.21 47.24 75.39
CA GLN A 857 -12.84 46.17 76.18
C GLN A 857 -13.61 45.22 75.26
N LEU A 858 -13.48 43.91 75.48
CA LEU A 858 -14.58 42.98 75.22
C LEU A 858 -15.24 42.71 76.58
N GLU A 859 -16.36 43.36 76.82
CA GLU A 859 -17.21 43.18 77.99
C GLU A 859 -18.47 42.45 77.53
N ILE A 860 -18.78 41.29 78.12
CA ILE A 860 -20.05 40.59 77.90
C ILE A 860 -20.78 40.52 79.23
N ALA A 861 -21.70 41.45 79.43
CA ALA A 861 -22.50 41.57 80.66
C ALA A 861 -23.74 40.66 80.64
N THR A 862 -24.23 40.32 79.45
CA THR A 862 -25.17 39.21 79.15
C THR A 862 -24.95 38.82 77.69
N GLY A 863 -24.71 37.54 77.42
CA GLY A 863 -24.40 37.01 76.09
C GLY A 863 -23.25 36.00 76.12
N ASP A 864 -23.12 35.22 75.04
CA ASP A 864 -22.09 34.19 74.91
C ASP A 864 -20.86 34.70 74.13
N VAL A 865 -19.66 34.31 74.57
CA VAL A 865 -18.46 34.41 73.71
C VAL A 865 -18.50 33.22 72.75
N PHE A 866 -18.91 33.46 71.50
CA PHE A 866 -18.95 32.40 70.50
C PHE A 866 -17.56 32.11 69.93
N ILE A 867 -17.02 30.93 70.23
CA ILE A 867 -15.84 30.39 69.56
C ILE A 867 -16.36 29.53 68.42
N ASN A 868 -16.27 30.02 67.17
CA ASN A 868 -16.86 29.33 66.00
C ASN A 868 -16.35 27.89 65.81
N ASN A 869 -15.19 27.56 66.39
CA ASN A 869 -14.64 26.22 66.40
C ASN A 869 -14.05 25.90 67.77
N LYS A 870 -14.78 25.09 68.57
CA LYS A 870 -14.37 24.70 69.93
C LYS A 870 -13.02 24.00 69.98
N TYR A 871 -12.57 23.39 68.88
CA TYR A 871 -11.30 22.69 68.77
C TYR A 871 -10.11 23.59 68.43
N ARG A 872 -10.32 24.82 67.93
CA ARG A 872 -9.23 25.80 67.76
C ARG A 872 -8.91 26.56 69.06
N GLY A 873 -9.92 26.72 69.93
CA GLY A 873 -9.79 27.38 71.23
C GLY A 873 -9.28 28.82 71.13
N ILE A 874 -8.94 29.42 72.27
CA ILE A 874 -8.31 30.75 72.34
C ILE A 874 -6.85 30.57 72.75
N ILE A 875 -5.91 31.14 71.98
CA ILE A 875 -4.48 31.12 72.32
C ILE A 875 -4.17 32.40 73.12
N MET A 876 -3.66 32.20 74.33
CA MET A 876 -3.21 33.29 75.19
C MET A 876 -1.73 33.10 75.50
N LYS A 877 -0.95 34.17 75.32
CA LYS A 877 0.48 34.20 75.64
C LYS A 877 0.68 34.74 77.05
N ALA A 878 1.31 33.96 77.91
CA ALA A 878 1.60 34.33 79.28
C ALA A 878 2.84 35.24 79.36
N PRO A 879 2.99 36.05 80.43
CA PRO A 879 4.13 36.97 80.59
C PRO A 879 5.51 36.29 80.68
N ASP A 880 5.57 35.00 81.00
CA ASP A 880 6.78 34.18 81.02
C ASP A 880 7.20 33.67 79.62
N GLY A 881 6.44 34.03 78.58
CA GLY A 881 6.74 33.74 77.18
C GLY A 881 6.12 32.46 76.64
N LYS A 882 5.42 31.68 77.47
CA LYS A 882 4.73 30.44 77.08
C LYS A 882 3.34 30.71 76.52
N CYS A 883 2.83 29.83 75.67
CA CYS A 883 1.50 29.94 75.08
C CYS A 883 0.60 28.79 75.53
N TYR A 884 -0.67 29.10 75.72
CA TYR A 884 -1.67 28.15 76.16
C TYR A 884 -2.89 28.25 75.27
N ARG A 885 -3.40 27.10 74.82
CA ARG A 885 -4.69 27.01 74.13
C ARG A 885 -5.75 26.61 75.13
N TYR A 886 -6.80 27.41 75.22
CA TYR A 886 -7.97 27.15 76.07
C TYR A 886 -9.15 26.76 75.20
N GLN A 887 -9.71 25.57 75.47
CA GLN A 887 -10.85 25.01 74.74
C GLN A 887 -12.00 24.76 75.73
N PRO A 888 -13.27 25.01 75.36
CA PRO A 888 -14.41 24.65 76.18
C PRO A 888 -14.53 23.12 76.29
N GLY A 889 -14.60 22.60 77.53
CA GLY A 889 -15.04 21.22 77.79
C GLY A 889 -16.56 21.10 77.74
N GLU A 890 -17.09 19.88 77.75
CA GLU A 890 -18.54 19.59 77.64
C GLU A 890 -19.38 20.14 78.80
N ASN A 891 -18.75 20.60 79.88
CA ASN A 891 -19.37 21.26 81.03
C ASN A 891 -19.12 22.78 81.07
N GLY A 892 -18.74 23.40 79.95
CA GLY A 892 -18.49 24.83 79.82
C GLY A 892 -17.18 25.33 80.45
N ILE A 893 -16.45 24.46 81.16
CA ILE A 893 -15.17 24.83 81.79
C ILE A 893 -14.06 24.82 80.74
N LEU A 894 -13.34 25.94 80.60
CA LEU A 894 -12.20 26.04 79.70
C LEU A 894 -11.03 25.17 80.20
N LYS A 895 -10.65 24.16 79.42
CA LYS A 895 -9.47 23.32 79.65
C LYS A 895 -8.28 23.87 78.87
N GLY A 896 -7.22 24.21 79.61
CA GLY A 896 -5.99 24.77 79.04
C GLY A 896 -4.91 23.72 78.82
N LYS A 897 -4.24 23.75 77.66
CA LYS A 897 -3.03 22.96 77.38
C LYS A 897 -1.91 23.88 76.91
N GLU A 898 -0.71 23.73 77.50
CA GLU A 898 0.49 24.46 77.06
C GLU A 898 0.86 24.01 75.63
N ILE A 899 1.12 24.98 74.76
CA ILE A 899 1.50 24.78 73.37
C ILE A 899 2.75 25.61 73.04
N THR A 900 3.46 25.24 71.98
CA THR A 900 4.50 26.11 71.42
C THR A 900 3.85 27.40 70.91
N CYS A 901 4.44 28.56 71.23
CA CYS A 901 3.92 29.83 70.75
C CYS A 901 4.00 29.91 69.22
N PRO A 902 2.92 30.34 68.53
CA PRO A 902 3.00 30.62 67.11
C PRO A 902 3.99 31.76 66.87
N ASP A 903 4.94 31.55 65.96
CA ASP A 903 5.83 32.61 65.48
C ASP A 903 5.06 33.45 64.45
N ASN A 904 4.32 34.42 64.99
CA ASN A 904 3.34 35.33 64.36
C ASN A 904 2.01 34.68 63.97
#